data_AF-A0A061BLS4-F1
#
_entry.id   AF-A0A061BLS4-F1
#
_cell.length_a   1.000
_cell.length_b   1.000
_cell.length_c   1.000
_cell.angle_alpha   90.00
_cell.angle_beta   90.00
_cell.angle_gamma   90.00
#
_symmetry.space_group_name_H-M   'P 1'
#
loop_
_entity.id
_entity.type
_entity.pdbx_description
1 polymer ?
#
loop_
_entity_poly.entity_id
_entity_poly.type
_entity_poly.pdbx_seq_one_letter_code
_entity_poly.pdbx_strand_id
1 'polypeptide(L)'
;MGMVRVTKVLPTLKKLIEEAIKKANDSLDTRQKQLECPTTSASGSGVSYCQSQETEIQKANEQLKTLESNNPNDSKKQIAEQNAKIKKAEASKNDCAKTHYLPEEERDKGLDEVRQQREIVKKLTEFKDTLTNNNDILTHLCDGLEKFLGFNSDSKGYDGTGIVYSDLDRLCDAVMGFLSGVLGAVKDDEAVKTYDKSDENIEKVINKLNNNIGSGRAGLVESVAAVKGWLEGYGREVKEKIKHVTAPLRNMQEFVIIDIETKILEMEHKDYEENIGKLSTWAHDLSGLTEKTQDSLNALSNIDKHFNNVLYQHVNSIHQAAHSFRENGISDVNNLKAVCSNVSVQLRNVTAAVISYADCEGEKCITDLKEVFTRQIKTPIENIKIRLNNLNVQLDDWIMKAQLVVNSTISQCTGIIKIVQNNDHGRIKSAERNNVEKAATELKQKADKLRILVIEAKSEVQRLVKSAIIAVNTMNEALKRNVQSLKDEITKKVQGIKNKIGELGNQYAEASDRNSIKGIFEYINKQVVSIKSGVGYKGNENSGIYKHWTDLKPEIDQLIRDLAGTDQDDDDDRNGYLHDIDEGVGRYALQFKMQFEKAIKTIVTAMMEGGEEENKIRGFIINASGGAGSTEKIRAVKTAMTNQILKLSGAANIPNAEPDDAKKTLESIVTYLNDYAEQIQMKLNILSAFILSVEKDDALTTLNHKVSLTTGDKNLQSAVRNVLATVKKIIEGAKDDVSQFIKDSSIGKLNQAIEKVENMRKTFKYEGVTAALSDVLLFIEKLHDSLSTTTGKVSSKLKSGTHYAAEVDEAIDQVTTRLEQQIPSEGNKVDLSKENALGDYTLHVDQKYRSLQALEVGTVVSYEAGALPGKIMDIQGQVNGDDVLGKVSDENDTTNIPSMGHDKVYRNTFDLLLQQIESNMQTFCEAVEGLVKTDAGTVKDVIPNKSRGVQNLLEDLQTMIHSDTLYGTQIHLREMYKEINTNIIGDARSYNSDTVPSNLTQIMVFANMFNSTAIPNRINECISDITAKVKYEVTEKIKTLKKSALSQFVTRKTAELEELKKFVHYQKNIISKTIFTNQTTGLKGLMNTIGSNLQSYIDPLRYPSVKDLSKHLDFYFNPLFTHISTEASPSSQLVAGLQARTYDLLTHLHDNNRTFTFDSGFRSRLHSLTSALSTFDPAAFANPHHPQLLDALKAGMRGLVGEMEKAYVNRYDGHPKMEWEKDVPTKELTPTLSAALGCY
;
A
#
# COMPACT_ATOMS: atom_id res chain seq x y z
N MET A 1 -29.75 102.23 -42.21
CA MET A 1 -29.93 103.35 -41.25
C MET A 1 -28.70 103.51 -40.31
N GLY A 2 -27.47 103.18 -40.76
CA GLY A 2 -26.26 103.14 -39.91
C GLY A 2 -25.26 104.29 -40.08
N MET A 3 -25.44 105.21 -41.03
CA MET A 3 -24.46 106.27 -41.32
C MET A 3 -24.75 107.63 -40.65
N VAL A 4 -25.92 107.83 -40.03
CA VAL A 4 -26.33 109.16 -39.51
C VAL A 4 -26.11 109.31 -37.99
N ARG A 5 -25.84 108.23 -37.24
CA ARG A 5 -25.59 108.29 -35.79
C ARG A 5 -24.10 108.33 -35.38
N VAL A 6 -23.17 107.91 -36.25
CA VAL A 6 -21.72 107.92 -35.95
C VAL A 6 -21.12 109.34 -36.06
N THR A 7 -21.67 110.19 -36.92
CA THR A 7 -21.17 111.55 -37.20
C THR A 7 -21.34 112.54 -36.03
N LYS A 8 -22.20 112.26 -35.03
CA LYS A 8 -22.38 113.12 -33.85
C LYS A 8 -21.59 112.68 -32.61
N VAL A 9 -21.10 111.44 -32.55
CA VAL A 9 -20.37 110.92 -31.38
C VAL A 9 -18.86 111.20 -31.48
N LEU A 10 -18.31 111.20 -32.69
CA LEU A 10 -16.88 111.41 -32.94
C LEU A 10 -16.35 112.75 -32.39
N PRO A 11 -17.01 113.90 -32.59
CA PRO A 11 -16.54 115.17 -32.05
C PRO A 11 -16.63 115.20 -30.51
N THR A 12 -17.63 114.54 -29.94
CA THR A 12 -17.83 114.46 -28.49
C THR A 12 -16.80 113.55 -27.81
N LEU A 13 -16.49 112.39 -28.41
CA LEU A 13 -15.47 111.48 -27.91
C LEU A 13 -14.06 112.08 -28.05
N LYS A 14 -13.77 112.71 -29.19
CA LYS A 14 -12.52 113.46 -29.38
C LYS A 14 -12.38 114.57 -28.35
N LYS A 15 -13.45 115.32 -28.08
CA LYS A 15 -13.46 116.38 -27.07
C LYS A 15 -13.29 115.85 -25.63
N LEU A 16 -13.89 114.70 -25.31
CA LEU A 16 -13.70 114.02 -24.02
C LEU A 16 -12.26 113.52 -23.84
N ILE A 17 -11.67 112.93 -24.88
CA ILE A 17 -10.27 112.50 -24.88
C ILE A 17 -9.35 113.72 -24.80
N GLU A 18 -9.64 114.81 -25.49
CA GLU A 18 -8.91 116.08 -25.38
C GLU A 18 -8.98 116.67 -23.97
N GLU A 19 -10.16 116.67 -23.34
CA GLU A 19 -10.33 117.12 -21.95
C GLU A 19 -9.62 116.20 -20.95
N ALA A 20 -9.62 114.88 -21.18
CA ALA A 20 -8.92 113.91 -20.35
C ALA A 20 -7.39 114.03 -20.49
N ILE A 21 -6.88 114.16 -21.72
CA ILE A 21 -5.45 114.42 -22.00
C ILE A 21 -5.03 115.72 -21.34
N LYS A 22 -5.84 116.78 -21.45
CA LYS A 22 -5.55 118.07 -20.82
C LYS A 22 -5.49 117.94 -19.30
N LYS A 23 -6.50 117.33 -18.67
CA LYS A 23 -6.52 117.13 -17.20
C LYS A 23 -5.38 116.23 -16.72
N ALA A 24 -5.04 115.18 -17.46
CA ALA A 24 -3.93 114.29 -17.15
C ALA A 24 -2.58 115.04 -17.25
N ASN A 25 -2.36 115.81 -18.31
CA ASN A 25 -1.17 116.65 -18.44
C ASN A 25 -1.09 117.71 -17.34
N ASP A 26 -2.19 118.41 -17.04
CA ASP A 26 -2.23 119.41 -15.95
C ASP A 26 -1.89 118.76 -14.59
N SER A 27 -2.40 117.54 -14.33
CA SER A 27 -2.12 116.77 -13.11
C SER A 27 -0.68 116.27 -13.05
N LEU A 28 -0.15 115.74 -14.15
CA LEU A 28 1.23 115.24 -14.25
C LEU A 28 2.25 116.38 -14.18
N ASP A 29 1.98 117.52 -14.82
CA ASP A 29 2.77 118.75 -14.71
C ASP A 29 2.80 119.23 -13.25
N THR A 30 1.65 119.17 -12.56
CA THR A 30 1.55 119.53 -11.14
C THR A 30 2.37 118.59 -10.27
N ARG A 31 2.25 117.27 -10.47
CA ARG A 31 3.00 116.25 -9.72
C ARG A 31 4.51 116.34 -9.99
N GLN A 32 4.90 116.59 -11.25
CA GLN A 32 6.28 116.82 -11.62
C GLN A 32 6.85 118.06 -10.91
N LYS A 33 6.14 119.18 -10.93
CA LYS A 33 6.54 120.41 -10.22
C LYS A 33 6.63 120.22 -8.70
N GLN A 34 5.79 119.38 -8.10
CA GLN A 34 5.90 119.00 -6.69
C GLN A 34 7.16 118.16 -6.42
N LEU A 35 7.42 117.15 -7.25
CA LEU A 35 8.58 116.27 -7.12
C LEU A 35 9.89 117.01 -7.40
N GLU A 36 9.92 117.98 -8.31
CA GLU A 36 11.07 118.84 -8.63
C GLU A 36 11.24 120.03 -7.66
N CYS A 37 10.32 120.21 -6.70
CA CYS A 37 10.36 121.33 -5.76
C CYS A 37 11.57 121.20 -4.79
N PRO A 38 12.49 122.19 -4.70
CA PRO A 38 13.68 122.12 -3.85
C PRO A 38 13.37 122.05 -2.34
N THR A 39 14.11 121.24 -1.58
CA THR A 39 13.88 121.00 -0.13
C THR A 39 14.47 122.05 0.81
N THR A 40 15.42 122.87 0.35
CA THR A 40 16.01 123.96 1.15
C THR A 40 15.83 125.29 0.44
N SER A 41 15.32 126.29 1.15
CA SER A 41 15.07 127.65 0.65
C SER A 41 16.34 128.49 0.49
N ALA A 42 17.46 127.88 0.13
CA ALA A 42 18.77 128.52 0.07
C ALA A 42 19.56 128.13 -1.19
N SER A 43 19.06 128.48 -2.37
CA SER A 43 19.89 128.70 -3.56
C SER A 43 19.13 129.57 -4.57
N GLY A 44 19.74 130.69 -4.96
CA GLY A 44 19.10 131.72 -5.77
C GLY A 44 19.03 131.34 -7.25
N SER A 45 17.80 131.25 -7.77
CA SER A 45 17.32 131.75 -9.09
C SER A 45 16.14 130.89 -9.59
N GLY A 46 14.93 131.24 -9.16
CA GLY A 46 13.68 130.61 -9.59
C GLY A 46 12.72 130.42 -8.42
N VAL A 47 11.47 130.88 -8.57
CA VAL A 47 10.42 130.72 -7.55
C VAL A 47 10.06 129.23 -7.45
N SER A 48 10.20 128.61 -6.28
CA SER A 48 9.86 127.19 -6.09
C SER A 48 8.35 126.95 -6.22
N TYR A 49 7.91 125.72 -6.54
CA TYR A 49 6.48 125.41 -6.66
C TYR A 49 5.72 125.77 -5.38
N CYS A 50 6.25 125.38 -4.22
CA CYS A 50 5.71 125.75 -2.91
C CYS A 50 5.68 127.29 -2.68
N GLN A 51 6.67 128.06 -3.16
CA GLN A 51 6.66 129.54 -3.10
C GLN A 51 5.64 130.18 -4.05
N SER A 52 5.42 129.59 -5.23
CA SER A 52 4.40 130.08 -6.18
C SER A 52 2.99 129.95 -5.59
N GLN A 53 2.73 128.84 -4.89
CA GLN A 53 1.47 128.62 -4.18
C GLN A 53 1.32 129.56 -2.97
N GLU A 54 2.40 129.82 -2.21
CA GLU A 54 2.42 130.84 -1.14
C GLU A 54 2.03 132.24 -1.69
N THR A 55 2.56 132.60 -2.85
CA THR A 55 2.28 133.88 -3.51
C THR A 55 0.83 133.96 -3.96
N GLU A 56 0.25 132.86 -4.48
CA GLU A 56 -1.18 132.81 -4.81
C GLU A 56 -2.06 132.91 -3.55
N ILE A 57 -1.67 132.26 -2.45
CA ILE A 57 -2.36 132.37 -1.15
C ILE A 57 -2.32 133.80 -0.65
N GLN A 58 -1.16 134.49 -0.71
CA GLN A 58 -1.04 135.88 -0.31
C GLN A 58 -1.90 136.81 -1.17
N LYS A 59 -1.85 136.69 -2.50
CA LYS A 59 -2.69 137.49 -3.41
C LYS A 59 -4.18 137.24 -3.19
N ALA A 60 -4.58 135.99 -3.00
CA ALA A 60 -5.98 135.64 -2.74
C ALA A 60 -6.45 136.14 -1.37
N ASN A 61 -5.59 136.09 -0.34
CA ASN A 61 -5.87 136.66 0.99
C ASN A 61 -5.94 138.19 1.00
N GLU A 62 -5.11 138.89 0.22
CA GLU A 62 -5.21 140.34 0.03
C GLU A 62 -6.53 140.70 -0.67
N GLN A 63 -6.91 139.96 -1.71
CA GLN A 63 -8.22 140.12 -2.37
C GLN A 63 -9.38 139.81 -1.42
N LEU A 64 -9.24 138.78 -0.57
CA LEU A 64 -10.23 138.42 0.45
C LEU A 64 -10.43 139.55 1.47
N LYS A 65 -9.35 140.13 2.02
CA LYS A 65 -9.41 141.31 2.91
C LYS A 65 -10.11 142.51 2.28
N THR A 66 -9.87 142.72 0.97
CA THR A 66 -10.50 143.80 0.21
C THR A 66 -12.01 143.55 0.03
N LEU A 67 -12.41 142.28 -0.14
CA LEU A 67 -13.81 141.86 -0.29
C LEU A 67 -14.57 141.84 1.05
N GLU A 68 -13.89 141.57 2.17
CA GLU A 68 -14.48 141.55 3.53
C GLU A 68 -14.71 142.94 4.13
N SER A 69 -13.97 143.96 3.66
CA SER A 69 -14.11 145.35 4.11
C SER A 69 -15.29 146.10 3.46
N ASN A 70 -15.94 145.50 2.44
CA ASN A 70 -17.09 146.04 1.73
C ASN A 70 -18.36 145.25 2.09
N ASN A 71 -19.50 145.93 2.24
CA ASN A 71 -20.78 145.47 2.80
C ASN A 71 -21.12 143.94 2.57
N PRO A 72 -21.36 143.10 3.60
CA PRO A 72 -21.24 141.63 3.52
C PRO A 72 -22.27 140.85 2.68
N ASN A 73 -23.33 141.47 2.15
CA ASN A 73 -24.41 140.72 1.49
C ASN A 73 -24.26 140.52 -0.03
N ASP A 74 -23.52 141.37 -0.75
CA ASP A 74 -23.33 141.24 -2.22
C ASP A 74 -22.06 140.45 -2.62
N SER A 75 -21.12 140.23 -1.70
CA SER A 75 -19.81 139.60 -2.00
C SER A 75 -19.73 138.09 -1.69
N LYS A 76 -20.82 137.44 -1.23
CA LYS A 76 -20.79 136.04 -0.73
C LYS A 76 -20.23 135.03 -1.74
N LYS A 77 -20.59 135.12 -3.02
CA LYS A 77 -20.10 134.20 -4.06
C LYS A 77 -18.61 134.38 -4.34
N GLN A 78 -18.13 135.64 -4.38
CA GLN A 78 -16.73 135.96 -4.63
C GLN A 78 -15.85 135.61 -3.43
N ILE A 79 -16.35 135.80 -2.20
CA ILE A 79 -15.70 135.35 -0.96
C ILE A 79 -15.60 133.82 -0.95
N ALA A 80 -16.66 133.10 -1.32
CA ALA A 80 -16.61 131.64 -1.44
C ALA A 80 -15.63 131.16 -2.51
N GLU A 81 -15.57 131.82 -3.67
CA GLU A 81 -14.61 131.52 -4.75
C GLU A 81 -13.16 131.80 -4.34
N GLN A 82 -12.88 132.89 -3.62
CA GLN A 82 -11.54 133.20 -3.13
C GLN A 82 -11.12 132.28 -1.99
N ASN A 83 -12.03 131.96 -1.06
CA ASN A 83 -11.78 130.95 -0.03
C ASN A 83 -11.54 129.56 -0.63
N ALA A 84 -12.21 129.21 -1.73
CA ALA A 84 -11.95 127.98 -2.45
C ALA A 84 -10.58 127.99 -3.14
N LYS A 85 -10.14 129.14 -3.70
CA LYS A 85 -8.78 129.29 -4.25
C LYS A 85 -7.70 129.19 -3.17
N ILE A 86 -7.89 129.85 -2.02
CA ILE A 86 -7.00 129.77 -0.86
C ILE A 86 -6.89 128.31 -0.40
N LYS A 87 -8.02 127.64 -0.15
CA LYS A 87 -8.01 126.21 0.24
C LYS A 87 -7.33 125.32 -0.79
N LYS A 88 -7.52 125.56 -2.09
CA LYS A 88 -6.91 124.76 -3.16
C LYS A 88 -5.39 124.97 -3.21
N ALA A 89 -4.92 126.21 -3.09
CA ALA A 89 -3.50 126.52 -3.06
C ALA A 89 -2.83 126.03 -1.76
N GLU A 90 -3.50 126.14 -0.61
CA GLU A 90 -3.06 125.57 0.67
C GLU A 90 -2.95 124.05 0.63
N ALA A 91 -3.96 123.37 0.07
CA ALA A 91 -3.91 121.92 -0.13
C ALA A 91 -2.74 121.53 -1.05
N SER A 92 -2.53 122.25 -2.15
CA SER A 92 -1.45 121.98 -3.12
C SER A 92 -0.06 122.24 -2.53
N LYS A 93 0.08 123.26 -1.67
CA LYS A 93 1.31 123.55 -0.91
C LYS A 93 1.57 122.49 0.15
N ASN A 94 0.56 122.07 0.91
CA ASN A 94 0.69 121.01 1.92
C ASN A 94 1.05 119.66 1.27
N ASP A 95 0.54 119.38 0.07
CA ASP A 95 0.89 118.16 -0.65
C ASP A 95 2.30 118.20 -1.24
N CYS A 96 2.74 119.37 -1.74
CA CYS A 96 4.16 119.67 -2.06
C CYS A 96 5.08 119.50 -0.84
N ALA A 97 4.62 119.88 0.36
CA ALA A 97 5.41 119.71 1.58
C ALA A 97 5.67 118.24 1.94
N LYS A 98 4.71 117.34 1.66
CA LYS A 98 4.88 115.90 1.90
C LYS A 98 5.99 115.30 1.03
N THR A 99 6.17 115.79 -0.20
CA THR A 99 7.21 115.29 -1.10
C THR A 99 8.61 115.74 -0.72
N HIS A 100 8.77 116.76 0.14
CA HIS A 100 10.08 117.17 0.66
C HIS A 100 10.70 116.19 1.68
N TYR A 101 9.90 115.30 2.27
CA TYR A 101 10.39 114.28 3.21
C TYR A 101 10.82 112.97 2.51
N LEU A 102 10.66 112.87 1.19
CA LEU A 102 11.04 111.70 0.42
C LEU A 102 12.55 111.72 0.09
N PRO A 103 13.26 110.58 0.24
CA PRO A 103 14.63 110.42 -0.25
C PRO A 103 14.75 110.71 -1.76
N GLU A 104 15.95 111.08 -2.23
CA GLU A 104 16.19 111.43 -3.63
C GLU A 104 15.82 110.28 -4.60
N GLU A 105 16.17 109.04 -4.26
CA GLU A 105 15.76 107.85 -5.02
C GLU A 105 14.24 107.67 -5.15
N GLU A 106 13.47 107.98 -4.11
CA GLU A 106 12.00 107.86 -4.13
C GLU A 106 11.36 108.97 -4.97
N ARG A 107 11.99 110.17 -4.98
CA ARG A 107 11.59 111.26 -5.87
C ARG A 107 11.91 110.94 -7.33
N ASP A 108 13.07 110.32 -7.60
CA ASP A 108 13.46 109.89 -8.94
C ASP A 108 12.56 108.77 -9.47
N LYS A 109 12.20 107.79 -8.63
CA LYS A 109 11.16 106.80 -8.99
C LYS A 109 9.83 107.47 -9.30
N GLY A 110 9.41 108.45 -8.49
CA GLY A 110 8.20 109.23 -8.77
C GLY A 110 8.27 110.01 -10.08
N LEU A 111 9.45 110.54 -10.44
CA LEU A 111 9.68 111.21 -11.72
C LEU A 111 9.70 110.22 -12.89
N ASP A 112 10.24 109.03 -12.70
CA ASP A 112 10.19 107.93 -13.68
C ASP A 112 8.75 107.42 -13.88
N GLU A 113 7.95 107.30 -12.81
CA GLU A 113 6.52 107.02 -12.91
C GLU A 113 5.77 108.13 -13.67
N VAL A 114 6.05 109.40 -13.38
CA VAL A 114 5.51 110.52 -14.16
C VAL A 114 5.92 110.42 -15.64
N ARG A 115 7.17 110.04 -15.93
CA ARG A 115 7.67 109.85 -17.30
C ARG A 115 6.97 108.70 -18.01
N GLN A 116 6.77 107.57 -17.35
CA GLN A 116 6.00 106.43 -17.87
C GLN A 116 4.54 106.81 -18.12
N GLN A 117 3.90 107.53 -17.19
CA GLN A 117 2.53 108.01 -17.34
C GLN A 117 2.41 109.05 -18.47
N ARG A 118 3.40 109.92 -18.67
CA ARG A 118 3.46 110.81 -19.84
C ARG A 118 3.50 110.03 -21.14
N GLU A 119 4.17 108.88 -21.17
CA GLU A 119 4.22 108.03 -22.37
C GLU A 119 2.88 107.31 -22.62
N ILE A 120 2.07 107.08 -21.59
CA ILE A 120 0.67 106.67 -21.73
C ILE A 120 -0.18 107.82 -22.29
N VAL A 121 -0.01 109.05 -21.77
CA VAL A 121 -0.73 110.23 -22.28
C VAL A 121 -0.33 110.55 -23.73
N LYS A 122 0.93 110.32 -24.10
CA LYS A 122 1.43 110.42 -25.48
C LYS A 122 0.78 109.37 -26.39
N LYS A 123 0.70 108.10 -25.97
CA LYS A 123 -0.08 107.07 -26.69
C LYS A 123 -1.56 107.44 -26.80
N LEU A 124 -2.14 108.07 -25.78
CA LEU A 124 -3.52 108.59 -25.82
C LEU A 124 -3.67 109.76 -26.80
N THR A 125 -2.61 110.57 -26.95
CA THR A 125 -2.53 111.67 -27.92
C THR A 125 -2.40 111.13 -29.35
N GLU A 126 -1.56 110.13 -29.56
CA GLU A 126 -1.44 109.39 -30.82
C GLU A 126 -2.77 108.69 -31.18
N PHE A 127 -3.44 108.10 -30.19
CA PHE A 127 -4.79 107.54 -30.35
C PHE A 127 -5.82 108.62 -30.72
N LYS A 128 -5.76 109.80 -30.09
CA LYS A 128 -6.63 110.94 -30.43
C LYS A 128 -6.43 111.39 -31.88
N ASP A 129 -5.19 111.38 -32.37
CA ASP A 129 -4.85 111.82 -33.73
C ASP A 129 -5.20 110.77 -34.81
N THR A 130 -5.24 109.48 -34.45
CA THR A 130 -5.68 108.38 -35.34
C THR A 130 -7.21 108.28 -35.53
N LEU A 131 -8.02 109.05 -34.80
CA LEU A 131 -9.50 109.08 -34.91
C LEU A 131 -10.03 109.81 -36.19
N THR A 132 -9.33 109.72 -37.33
CA THR A 132 -9.63 110.53 -38.53
C THR A 132 -10.34 109.81 -39.70
N ASN A 133 -10.72 108.53 -39.59
CA ASN A 133 -11.59 107.89 -40.60
C ASN A 133 -12.57 106.87 -39.98
N ASN A 134 -13.78 106.83 -40.53
CA ASN A 134 -14.98 106.18 -39.97
C ASN A 134 -14.95 104.64 -39.85
N ASN A 135 -13.86 103.96 -40.26
CA ASN A 135 -13.83 102.49 -40.33
C ASN A 135 -13.03 101.80 -39.21
N ASP A 136 -12.20 102.50 -38.42
CA ASP A 136 -11.26 101.86 -37.48
C ASP A 136 -11.62 101.95 -35.99
N ILE A 137 -12.65 102.71 -35.60
CA ILE A 137 -13.11 102.76 -34.18
C ILE A 137 -13.69 101.44 -33.73
N LEU A 138 -14.50 100.80 -34.58
CA LEU A 138 -15.06 99.48 -34.26
C LEU A 138 -13.93 98.45 -34.18
N THR A 139 -12.94 98.52 -35.07
CA THR A 139 -11.76 97.64 -35.05
C THR A 139 -10.98 97.79 -33.74
N HIS A 140 -10.63 99.01 -33.31
CA HIS A 140 -9.89 99.20 -32.06
C HIS A 140 -10.69 98.89 -30.79
N LEU A 141 -12.01 99.14 -30.78
CA LEU A 141 -12.88 98.73 -29.68
C LEU A 141 -13.03 97.21 -29.62
N CYS A 142 -13.18 96.55 -30.78
CA CYS A 142 -13.21 95.09 -30.90
C CYS A 142 -11.87 94.50 -30.47
N ASP A 143 -10.71 94.93 -31.00
CA ASP A 143 -9.39 94.45 -30.61
C ASP A 143 -9.11 94.64 -29.10
N GLY A 144 -9.56 95.77 -28.55
CA GLY A 144 -9.45 96.08 -27.12
C GLY A 144 -10.34 95.19 -26.25
N LEU A 145 -11.58 94.95 -26.67
CA LEU A 145 -12.50 94.02 -26.02
C LEU A 145 -12.01 92.58 -26.15
N GLU A 146 -11.45 92.20 -27.30
CA GLU A 146 -10.87 90.88 -27.54
C GLU A 146 -9.71 90.65 -26.57
N LYS A 147 -8.73 91.57 -26.49
CA LYS A 147 -7.63 91.48 -25.51
C LYS A 147 -8.12 91.53 -24.06
N PHE A 148 -9.09 92.39 -23.74
CA PHE A 148 -9.64 92.51 -22.39
C PHE A 148 -10.34 91.22 -21.96
N LEU A 149 -11.10 90.60 -22.84
CA LEU A 149 -11.75 89.32 -22.57
C LEU A 149 -10.77 88.15 -22.69
N GLY A 150 -9.63 88.30 -23.35
CA GLY A 150 -8.69 87.21 -23.64
C GLY A 150 -9.10 86.38 -24.84
N PHE A 151 -9.89 86.98 -25.74
CA PHE A 151 -10.25 86.40 -27.03
C PHE A 151 -9.05 86.49 -27.97
N ASN A 152 -8.72 85.37 -28.58
CA ASN A 152 -7.66 85.22 -29.54
C ASN A 152 -8.29 85.04 -30.93
N SER A 153 -8.02 85.97 -31.84
CA SER A 153 -8.64 85.98 -33.17
C SER A 153 -8.15 84.88 -34.11
N ASP A 154 -6.96 84.30 -33.87
CA ASP A 154 -6.41 83.17 -34.63
C ASP A 154 -7.07 81.84 -34.20
N SER A 155 -7.23 81.62 -32.89
CA SER A 155 -7.90 80.43 -32.34
C SER A 155 -9.42 80.57 -32.24
N LYS A 156 -9.92 81.80 -32.41
CA LYS A 156 -11.33 82.21 -32.32
C LYS A 156 -12.03 81.71 -31.06
N GLY A 157 -11.30 81.76 -29.95
CA GLY A 157 -11.72 81.35 -28.62
C GLY A 157 -10.98 82.14 -27.56
N TYR A 158 -11.28 81.86 -26.29
CA TYR A 158 -10.59 82.52 -25.18
C TYR A 158 -9.32 81.75 -24.86
N ASP A 159 -8.16 82.39 -25.07
CA ASP A 159 -6.85 81.82 -24.70
C ASP A 159 -6.52 82.05 -23.21
N GLY A 160 -7.42 82.75 -22.54
CA GLY A 160 -7.36 83.09 -21.15
C GLY A 160 -6.70 84.44 -20.91
N THR A 161 -5.84 84.98 -21.79
CA THR A 161 -4.94 86.12 -21.50
C THR A 161 -5.60 87.37 -20.90
N GLY A 162 -6.91 87.56 -21.09
CA GLY A 162 -7.74 88.59 -20.46
C GLY A 162 -8.57 88.12 -19.26
N ILE A 163 -9.79 88.65 -19.11
CA ILE A 163 -10.66 88.42 -17.94
C ILE A 163 -11.54 87.17 -18.04
N VAL A 164 -11.62 86.50 -19.18
CA VAL A 164 -12.45 85.30 -19.36
C VAL A 164 -11.58 84.06 -19.21
N TYR A 165 -12.10 83.07 -18.47
CA TYR A 165 -11.45 81.78 -18.29
C TYR A 165 -11.23 81.06 -19.63
N SER A 166 -10.05 80.47 -19.82
CA SER A 166 -9.68 79.87 -21.11
C SER A 166 -10.60 78.69 -21.46
N ASP A 167 -10.90 78.59 -22.75
CA ASP A 167 -11.65 77.48 -23.33
C ASP A 167 -10.93 76.13 -23.09
N LEU A 168 -9.59 76.13 -23.08
CA LEU A 168 -8.76 74.95 -22.77
C LEU A 168 -8.78 74.61 -21.28
N ASP A 169 -8.73 75.62 -20.42
CA ASP A 169 -8.76 75.42 -18.97
C ASP A 169 -10.11 74.82 -18.54
N ARG A 170 -11.23 75.26 -19.13
CA ARG A 170 -12.55 74.64 -18.90
C ARG A 170 -12.58 73.17 -19.31
N LEU A 171 -11.96 72.82 -20.45
CA LEU A 171 -11.85 71.42 -20.87
C LEU A 171 -10.98 70.60 -19.89
N CYS A 172 -9.92 71.20 -19.35
CA CYS A 172 -9.09 70.55 -18.35
C CYS A 172 -9.84 70.31 -17.04
N ASP A 173 -10.64 71.28 -16.58
CA ASP A 173 -11.51 71.14 -15.41
C ASP A 173 -12.56 70.05 -15.61
N ALA A 174 -13.17 69.96 -16.79
CA ALA A 174 -14.13 68.90 -17.10
C ALA A 174 -13.51 67.50 -17.10
N VAL A 175 -12.25 67.36 -17.52
CA VAL A 175 -11.52 66.09 -17.41
C VAL A 175 -11.23 65.75 -15.94
N MET A 176 -10.86 66.73 -15.10
CA MET A 176 -10.71 66.51 -13.65
C MET A 176 -12.05 66.14 -12.99
N GLY A 177 -13.15 66.80 -13.39
CA GLY A 177 -14.51 66.47 -12.95
C GLY A 177 -14.90 65.04 -13.33
N PHE A 178 -14.55 64.58 -14.54
CA PHE A 178 -14.72 63.20 -14.96
C PHE A 178 -13.99 62.22 -14.04
N LEU A 179 -12.68 62.44 -13.84
CA LEU A 179 -11.84 61.57 -13.00
C LEU A 179 -12.34 61.53 -11.55
N SER A 180 -12.70 62.68 -10.98
CA SER A 180 -13.26 62.79 -9.63
C SER A 180 -14.58 62.02 -9.50
N GLY A 181 -15.46 62.15 -10.50
CA GLY A 181 -16.73 61.41 -10.54
C GLY A 181 -16.54 59.89 -10.59
N VAL A 182 -15.65 59.41 -11.47
CA VAL A 182 -15.35 57.97 -11.59
C VAL A 182 -14.76 57.42 -10.29
N LEU A 183 -13.71 58.05 -9.74
CA LEU A 183 -13.05 57.59 -8.53
C LEU A 183 -13.97 57.70 -7.30
N GLY A 184 -14.81 58.74 -7.23
CA GLY A 184 -15.80 58.92 -6.18
C GLY A 184 -16.87 57.82 -6.15
N ALA A 185 -17.27 57.30 -7.31
CA ALA A 185 -18.28 56.25 -7.41
C ALA A 185 -17.78 54.85 -7.00
N VAL A 186 -16.47 54.62 -7.08
CA VAL A 186 -15.86 53.28 -6.90
C VAL A 186 -15.07 53.14 -5.60
N LYS A 187 -14.81 54.24 -4.88
CA LYS A 187 -13.97 54.24 -3.66
C LYS A 187 -14.43 53.28 -2.56
N ASP A 188 -15.73 53.07 -2.46
CA ASP A 188 -16.34 52.25 -1.41
C ASP A 188 -16.57 50.79 -1.83
N ASP A 189 -16.27 50.44 -3.10
CA ASP A 189 -16.37 49.07 -3.58
C ASP A 189 -15.22 48.20 -3.01
N GLU A 190 -15.54 46.97 -2.63
CA GLU A 190 -14.57 46.02 -2.08
C GLU A 190 -13.37 45.76 -3.02
N ALA A 191 -13.57 45.79 -4.34
CA ALA A 191 -12.51 45.64 -5.33
C ALA A 191 -11.51 46.82 -5.35
N VAL A 192 -11.88 47.97 -4.78
CA VAL A 192 -11.02 49.15 -4.65
C VAL A 192 -10.47 49.26 -3.23
N LYS A 193 -11.35 49.26 -2.23
CA LYS A 193 -11.02 49.42 -0.81
C LYS A 193 -10.05 48.38 -0.25
N THR A 194 -10.08 47.15 -0.77
CA THR A 194 -9.17 46.07 -0.34
C THR A 194 -7.71 46.40 -0.62
N TYR A 195 -7.45 47.13 -1.70
CA TYR A 195 -6.10 47.38 -2.22
C TYR A 195 -5.66 48.86 -2.10
N ASP A 196 -6.56 49.74 -1.65
CA ASP A 196 -6.26 51.14 -1.34
C ASP A 196 -5.49 51.25 -0.01
N LYS A 197 -4.19 50.92 -0.06
CA LYS A 197 -3.28 50.87 1.11
C LYS A 197 -2.13 51.88 1.05
N SER A 198 -2.06 52.71 0.00
CA SER A 198 -1.05 53.76 -0.12
C SER A 198 -1.32 54.92 0.85
N ASP A 199 -0.25 55.61 1.26
CA ASP A 199 -0.38 56.86 2.02
C ASP A 199 -1.12 57.94 1.21
N GLU A 200 -0.96 57.93 -0.11
CA GLU A 200 -1.74 58.69 -1.08
C GLU A 200 -2.93 57.83 -1.55
N ASN A 201 -3.93 57.68 -0.68
CA ASN A 201 -5.12 56.84 -0.90
C ASN A 201 -6.17 57.54 -1.81
N ILE A 202 -7.19 56.79 -2.24
CA ILE A 202 -8.16 57.30 -3.22
C ILE A 202 -8.88 58.57 -2.74
N GLU A 203 -9.14 58.70 -1.43
CA GLU A 203 -9.82 59.85 -0.85
C GLU A 203 -8.97 61.13 -0.94
N LYS A 204 -7.65 61.02 -0.68
CA LYS A 204 -6.72 62.14 -0.87
C LYS A 204 -6.62 62.55 -2.33
N VAL A 205 -6.61 61.58 -3.25
CA VAL A 205 -6.59 61.85 -4.70
C VAL A 205 -7.87 62.56 -5.15
N ILE A 206 -9.04 62.12 -4.69
CA ILE A 206 -10.33 62.77 -4.98
C ILE A 206 -10.34 64.21 -4.43
N ASN A 207 -9.85 64.43 -3.22
CA ASN A 207 -9.76 65.78 -2.64
C ASN A 207 -8.82 66.68 -3.45
N LYS A 208 -7.69 66.14 -3.91
CA LYS A 208 -6.75 66.89 -4.76
C LYS A 208 -7.37 67.23 -6.12
N LEU A 209 -8.08 66.30 -6.74
CA LEU A 209 -8.85 66.54 -7.97
C LEU A 209 -9.84 67.69 -7.77
N ASN A 210 -10.66 67.62 -6.72
CA ASN A 210 -11.69 68.64 -6.44
C ASN A 210 -11.10 70.01 -6.14
N ASN A 211 -9.98 70.07 -5.40
CA ASN A 211 -9.30 71.34 -5.09
C ASN A 211 -8.63 71.97 -6.32
N ASN A 212 -8.29 71.16 -7.32
CA ASN A 212 -7.66 71.61 -8.55
C ASN A 212 -8.66 72.03 -9.64
N ILE A 213 -9.95 71.70 -9.49
CA ILE A 213 -11.00 72.19 -10.41
C ILE A 213 -11.07 73.73 -10.31
N GLY A 214 -10.99 74.40 -11.46
CA GLY A 214 -10.91 75.86 -11.57
C GLY A 214 -9.49 76.39 -11.75
N SER A 215 -8.47 75.53 -11.68
CA SER A 215 -7.07 75.89 -12.00
C SER A 215 -6.61 75.42 -13.39
N GLY A 216 -7.51 74.78 -14.15
CA GLY A 216 -7.34 74.55 -15.57
C GLY A 216 -6.17 73.62 -15.88
N ARG A 217 -5.35 74.00 -16.85
CA ARG A 217 -4.20 73.20 -17.31
C ARG A 217 -3.21 72.86 -16.20
N ALA A 218 -2.94 73.77 -15.26
CA ALA A 218 -1.99 73.52 -14.17
C ALA A 218 -2.53 72.48 -13.19
N GLY A 219 -3.80 72.63 -12.80
CA GLY A 219 -4.49 71.65 -11.97
C GLY A 219 -4.57 70.27 -12.58
N LEU A 220 -4.84 70.18 -13.89
CA LEU A 220 -4.96 68.89 -14.58
C LEU A 220 -3.62 68.13 -14.57
N VAL A 221 -2.48 68.79 -14.72
CA VAL A 221 -1.15 68.14 -14.64
C VAL A 221 -0.96 67.50 -13.26
N GLU A 222 -1.22 68.24 -12.19
CA GLU A 222 -1.06 67.74 -10.82
C GLU A 222 -2.06 66.63 -10.49
N SER A 223 -3.29 66.76 -10.98
CA SER A 223 -4.37 65.80 -10.80
C SER A 223 -4.08 64.48 -11.52
N VAL A 224 -3.63 64.54 -12.78
CA VAL A 224 -3.22 63.35 -13.55
C VAL A 224 -2.06 62.64 -12.88
N ALA A 225 -1.06 63.38 -12.38
CA ALA A 225 0.06 62.81 -11.64
C ALA A 225 -0.41 62.07 -10.36
N ALA A 226 -1.34 62.66 -9.60
CA ALA A 226 -1.89 62.05 -8.39
C ALA A 226 -2.69 60.77 -8.68
N VAL A 227 -3.58 60.80 -9.68
CA VAL A 227 -4.37 59.63 -10.09
C VAL A 227 -3.46 58.49 -10.58
N LYS A 228 -2.42 58.81 -11.35
CA LYS A 228 -1.43 57.83 -11.80
C LYS A 228 -0.67 57.21 -10.63
N GLY A 229 -0.15 58.02 -9.71
CA GLY A 229 0.60 57.54 -8.55
C GLY A 229 -0.24 56.58 -7.69
N TRP A 230 -1.50 56.91 -7.47
CA TRP A 230 -2.43 56.03 -6.77
C TRP A 230 -2.72 54.74 -7.53
N LEU A 231 -2.99 54.80 -8.84
CA LEU A 231 -3.24 53.59 -9.67
C LEU A 231 -2.03 52.66 -9.71
N GLU A 232 -0.80 53.19 -9.74
CA GLU A 232 0.44 52.41 -9.66
C GLU A 232 0.59 51.73 -8.28
N GLY A 233 0.24 52.43 -7.19
CA GLY A 233 0.20 51.88 -5.84
C GLY A 233 -0.85 50.76 -5.70
N TYR A 234 -2.09 51.04 -6.11
CA TYR A 234 -3.19 50.10 -6.15
C TYR A 234 -2.83 48.84 -6.95
N GLY A 235 -2.31 48.99 -8.17
CA GLY A 235 -1.91 47.88 -9.03
C GLY A 235 -0.80 47.01 -8.42
N ARG A 236 0.13 47.63 -7.68
CA ARG A 236 1.18 46.92 -6.94
C ARG A 236 0.59 46.06 -5.82
N GLU A 237 -0.32 46.60 -5.02
CA GLU A 237 -1.00 45.87 -3.94
C GLU A 237 -1.82 44.69 -4.47
N VAL A 238 -2.56 44.88 -5.57
CA VAL A 238 -3.27 43.79 -6.26
C VAL A 238 -2.29 42.69 -6.66
N LYS A 239 -1.16 43.04 -7.28
CA LYS A 239 -0.16 42.08 -7.74
C LYS A 239 0.51 41.33 -6.59
N GLU A 240 0.90 42.00 -5.50
CA GLU A 240 1.56 41.35 -4.36
C GLU A 240 0.61 40.41 -3.61
N LYS A 241 -0.65 40.81 -3.36
CA LYS A 241 -1.63 39.91 -2.72
C LYS A 241 -1.93 38.67 -3.57
N ILE A 242 -2.06 38.82 -4.89
CA ILE A 242 -2.23 37.68 -5.82
C ILE A 242 -0.97 36.80 -5.85
N LYS A 243 0.22 37.40 -5.77
CA LYS A 243 1.49 36.67 -5.68
C LYS A 243 1.59 35.87 -4.38
N HIS A 244 1.10 36.37 -3.25
CA HIS A 244 1.03 35.60 -1.99
C HIS A 244 0.12 34.37 -2.10
N VAL A 245 -0.92 34.41 -2.93
CA VAL A 245 -1.77 33.23 -3.21
C VAL A 245 -1.07 32.25 -4.15
N THR A 246 -0.39 32.74 -5.19
CA THR A 246 0.15 31.89 -6.27
C THR A 246 1.56 31.36 -6.01
N ALA A 247 2.39 32.08 -5.26
CA ALA A 247 3.78 31.71 -4.99
C ALA A 247 3.92 30.40 -4.18
N PRO A 248 3.11 30.12 -3.14
CA PRO A 248 3.18 28.84 -2.44
C PRO A 248 2.80 27.66 -3.35
N LEU A 249 1.77 27.78 -4.19
CA LEU A 249 1.42 26.75 -5.19
C LEU A 249 2.51 26.54 -6.24
N ARG A 250 3.25 27.60 -6.58
CA ARG A 250 4.44 27.48 -7.43
C ARG A 250 5.56 26.73 -6.71
N ASN A 251 5.83 27.08 -5.46
CA ASN A 251 6.86 26.44 -4.65
C ASN A 251 6.56 24.95 -4.40
N MET A 252 5.29 24.61 -4.15
CA MET A 252 4.83 23.22 -4.05
C MET A 252 5.18 22.42 -5.32
N GLN A 253 4.90 22.97 -6.51
CA GLN A 253 5.15 22.28 -7.78
C GLN A 253 6.64 22.23 -8.15
N GLU A 254 7.37 23.34 -7.99
CA GLU A 254 8.76 23.48 -8.45
C GLU A 254 9.79 22.89 -7.48
N PHE A 255 9.43 22.65 -6.21
CA PHE A 255 10.38 22.16 -5.20
C PHE A 255 9.84 20.96 -4.44
N VAL A 256 8.70 21.10 -3.75
CA VAL A 256 8.21 20.05 -2.82
C VAL A 256 7.87 18.76 -3.55
N ILE A 257 7.10 18.84 -4.63
CA ILE A 257 6.72 17.67 -5.44
C ILE A 257 7.96 16.99 -6.04
N ILE A 258 8.92 17.77 -6.54
CA ILE A 258 10.14 17.24 -7.17
C ILE A 258 11.03 16.54 -6.13
N ASP A 259 11.14 17.09 -4.92
CA ASP A 259 11.89 16.48 -3.83
C ASP A 259 11.25 15.16 -3.35
N ILE A 260 9.92 15.14 -3.17
CA ILE A 260 9.15 13.93 -2.84
C ILE A 260 9.32 12.86 -3.92
N GLU A 261 9.26 13.24 -5.20
CA GLU A 261 9.47 12.36 -6.34
C GLU A 261 10.89 11.78 -6.35
N THR A 262 11.91 12.63 -6.20
CA THR A 262 13.31 12.21 -6.20
C THR A 262 13.56 11.19 -5.09
N LYS A 263 13.07 11.47 -3.88
CA LYS A 263 13.21 10.58 -2.71
C LYS A 263 12.50 9.24 -2.91
N ILE A 264 11.34 9.20 -3.57
CA ILE A 264 10.66 7.92 -3.81
C ILE A 264 11.37 7.07 -4.86
N LEU A 265 11.88 7.69 -5.92
CA LEU A 265 12.64 7.01 -6.97
C LEU A 265 14.00 6.51 -6.46
N GLU A 266 14.65 7.23 -5.52
CA GLU A 266 15.90 6.77 -4.90
C GLU A 266 15.79 5.45 -4.11
N MET A 267 14.57 5.07 -3.72
CA MET A 267 14.29 3.82 -3.02
C MET A 267 14.15 2.64 -3.99
N GLU A 268 14.01 2.91 -5.29
CA GLU A 268 13.86 1.89 -6.32
C GLU A 268 15.10 0.99 -6.40
N HIS A 269 14.87 -0.30 -6.67
CA HIS A 269 15.89 -1.35 -6.83
C HIS A 269 16.78 -1.68 -5.60
N LYS A 270 16.61 -0.98 -4.48
CA LYS A 270 17.36 -1.23 -3.23
C LYS A 270 16.61 -2.17 -2.27
N ASP A 271 17.34 -2.68 -1.29
CA ASP A 271 16.75 -3.56 -0.28
C ASP A 271 15.87 -2.76 0.70
N TYR A 272 14.80 -3.38 1.18
CA TYR A 272 13.85 -2.73 2.09
C TYR A 272 14.52 -2.21 3.36
N GLU A 273 15.43 -2.99 3.96
CA GLU A 273 16.10 -2.64 5.22
C GLU A 273 16.95 -1.36 5.11
N GLU A 274 17.54 -1.10 3.94
CA GLU A 274 18.32 0.13 3.68
C GLU A 274 17.43 1.37 3.55
N ASN A 275 16.15 1.18 3.21
CA ASN A 275 15.20 2.26 2.89
C ASN A 275 14.23 2.59 4.03
N ILE A 276 14.26 1.89 5.18
CA ILE A 276 13.33 2.15 6.29
C ILE A 276 13.42 3.61 6.78
N GLY A 277 14.64 4.14 6.89
CA GLY A 277 14.88 5.53 7.23
C GLY A 277 14.30 6.48 6.16
N LYS A 278 14.61 6.21 4.89
CA LYS A 278 14.13 7.00 3.74
C LYS A 278 12.61 7.03 3.63
N LEU A 279 11.92 5.91 3.85
CA LEU A 279 10.46 5.84 3.87
C LEU A 279 9.85 6.75 4.93
N SER A 280 10.50 6.83 6.10
CA SER A 280 10.04 7.66 7.21
C SER A 280 10.26 9.14 6.93
N THR A 281 11.40 9.49 6.34
CA THR A 281 11.68 10.86 5.85
C THR A 281 10.70 11.26 4.75
N TRP A 282 10.48 10.40 3.75
CA TRP A 282 9.53 10.64 2.67
C TRP A 282 8.11 10.90 3.18
N ALA A 283 7.63 10.08 4.13
CA ALA A 283 6.32 10.27 4.75
C ALA A 283 6.20 11.58 5.53
N HIS A 284 7.29 12.02 6.17
CA HIS A 284 7.34 13.31 6.86
C HIS A 284 7.23 14.47 5.87
N ASP A 285 8.02 14.42 4.78
CA ASP A 285 8.10 15.50 3.79
C ASP A 285 6.78 15.71 3.02
N LEU A 286 5.86 14.75 3.04
CA LEU A 286 4.51 14.91 2.51
C LEU A 286 3.74 16.07 3.18
N SER A 287 4.09 16.48 4.41
CA SER A 287 3.47 17.65 5.06
C SER A 287 3.68 18.94 4.28
N GLY A 288 4.81 19.05 3.57
CA GLY A 288 5.12 20.21 2.74
C GLY A 288 4.07 20.49 1.67
N LEU A 289 3.39 19.45 1.16
CA LEU A 289 2.30 19.60 0.18
C LEU A 289 1.10 20.34 0.79
N THR A 290 0.70 19.94 2.00
CA THR A 290 -0.43 20.55 2.71
C THR A 290 -0.08 21.92 3.28
N GLU A 291 1.16 22.14 3.72
CA GLU A 291 1.63 23.44 4.23
C GLU A 291 1.56 24.51 3.14
N LYS A 292 2.10 24.24 1.94
CA LYS A 292 2.09 25.22 0.84
C LYS A 292 0.69 25.54 0.33
N THR A 293 -0.19 24.55 0.27
CA THR A 293 -1.58 24.77 -0.14
C THR A 293 -2.36 25.52 0.94
N GLN A 294 -2.07 25.29 2.23
CA GLN A 294 -2.64 26.04 3.33
C GLN A 294 -2.16 27.50 3.36
N ASP A 295 -0.88 27.76 3.08
CA ASP A 295 -0.34 29.12 2.94
C ASP A 295 -1.13 29.91 1.87
N SER A 296 -1.41 29.27 0.73
CA SER A 296 -2.24 29.86 -0.33
C SER A 296 -3.70 30.09 0.11
N LEU A 297 -4.31 29.15 0.82
CA LEU A 297 -5.66 29.31 1.38
C LEU A 297 -5.74 30.49 2.37
N ASN A 298 -4.74 30.61 3.24
CA ASN A 298 -4.66 31.70 4.21
C ASN A 298 -4.51 33.05 3.49
N ALA A 299 -3.70 33.10 2.43
CA ALA A 299 -3.51 34.31 1.63
C ALA A 299 -4.78 34.78 0.91
N LEU A 300 -5.73 33.89 0.60
CA LEU A 300 -7.01 34.26 -0.02
C LEU A 300 -7.88 35.16 0.86
N SER A 301 -7.71 35.12 2.18
CA SER A 301 -8.42 36.03 3.09
C SER A 301 -8.04 37.50 2.90
N ASN A 302 -6.90 37.77 2.25
CA ASN A 302 -6.37 39.12 2.04
C ASN A 302 -6.73 39.74 0.68
N ILE A 303 -7.49 39.04 -0.16
CA ILE A 303 -8.03 39.56 -1.45
C ILE A 303 -9.52 39.87 -1.33
N ASP A 304 -10.08 40.61 -2.28
CA ASP A 304 -11.49 41.01 -2.24
C ASP A 304 -12.42 39.80 -2.19
N LYS A 305 -13.54 39.94 -1.49
CA LYS A 305 -14.46 38.84 -1.17
C LYS A 305 -14.93 38.07 -2.41
N HIS A 306 -15.27 38.77 -3.48
CA HIS A 306 -15.73 38.14 -4.71
C HIS A 306 -14.63 37.26 -5.31
N PHE A 307 -13.42 37.81 -5.46
CA PHE A 307 -12.31 37.07 -6.04
C PHE A 307 -11.80 35.92 -5.14
N ASN A 308 -11.84 36.11 -3.82
CA ASN A 308 -11.61 35.04 -2.84
C ASN A 308 -12.52 33.84 -3.14
N ASN A 309 -13.84 34.06 -3.21
CA ASN A 309 -14.80 32.98 -3.43
C ASN A 309 -14.53 32.20 -4.73
N VAL A 310 -14.15 32.90 -5.80
CA VAL A 310 -13.86 32.26 -7.09
C VAL A 310 -12.57 31.44 -7.05
N LEU A 311 -11.51 31.94 -6.39
CA LEU A 311 -10.24 31.21 -6.29
C LEU A 311 -10.25 30.12 -5.21
N TYR A 312 -11.03 30.30 -4.14
CA TYR A 312 -11.09 29.41 -2.99
C TYR A 312 -11.39 27.97 -3.40
N GLN A 313 -12.40 27.74 -4.24
CA GLN A 313 -12.75 26.40 -4.72
C GLN A 313 -11.55 25.69 -5.40
N HIS A 314 -10.76 26.40 -6.20
CA HIS A 314 -9.63 25.84 -6.93
C HIS A 314 -8.45 25.56 -6.00
N VAL A 315 -8.09 26.52 -5.15
CA VAL A 315 -7.00 26.36 -4.17
C VAL A 315 -7.35 25.28 -3.15
N ASN A 316 -8.60 25.24 -2.68
CA ASN A 316 -9.08 24.22 -1.75
C ASN A 316 -9.12 22.83 -2.39
N SER A 317 -9.50 22.73 -3.68
CA SER A 317 -9.43 21.45 -4.40
C SER A 317 -8.00 20.91 -4.47
N ILE A 318 -7.01 21.78 -4.72
CA ILE A 318 -5.58 21.41 -4.65
C ILE A 318 -5.22 20.95 -3.23
N HIS A 319 -5.64 21.69 -2.20
CA HIS A 319 -5.36 21.33 -0.80
C HIS A 319 -5.96 19.97 -0.44
N GLN A 320 -7.20 19.68 -0.83
CA GLN A 320 -7.86 18.40 -0.58
C GLN A 320 -7.16 17.23 -1.28
N ALA A 321 -6.72 17.42 -2.53
CA ALA A 321 -5.95 16.41 -3.26
C ALA A 321 -4.58 16.16 -2.60
N ALA A 322 -3.88 17.22 -2.20
CA ALA A 322 -2.62 17.15 -1.48
C ALA A 322 -2.75 16.46 -0.11
N HIS A 323 -3.79 16.81 0.65
CA HIS A 323 -4.11 16.19 1.94
C HIS A 323 -4.43 14.69 1.78
N SER A 324 -5.26 14.34 0.80
CA SER A 324 -5.60 12.94 0.52
C SER A 324 -4.36 12.12 0.14
N PHE A 325 -3.49 12.67 -0.71
CA PHE A 325 -2.22 12.02 -1.05
C PHE A 325 -1.31 11.85 0.16
N ARG A 326 -1.21 12.86 1.04
CA ARG A 326 -0.45 12.81 2.28
C ARG A 326 -0.95 11.69 3.20
N GLU A 327 -2.24 11.68 3.52
CA GLU A 327 -2.83 10.68 4.43
C GLU A 327 -2.66 9.25 3.89
N ASN A 328 -2.96 9.06 2.60
CA ASN A 328 -2.78 7.77 1.94
C ASN A 328 -1.30 7.37 1.91
N GLY A 329 -0.39 8.32 1.65
CA GLY A 329 1.05 8.10 1.67
C GLY A 329 1.57 7.64 3.03
N ILE A 330 1.18 8.33 4.10
CA ILE A 330 1.57 7.97 5.48
C ILE A 330 1.00 6.60 5.86
N SER A 331 -0.29 6.36 5.58
CA SER A 331 -0.95 5.09 5.86
C SER A 331 -0.29 3.94 5.11
N ASP A 332 0.00 4.12 3.82
CA ASP A 332 0.65 3.11 2.99
C ASP A 332 2.07 2.79 3.43
N VAL A 333 2.84 3.78 3.92
CA VAL A 333 4.16 3.52 4.54
C VAL A 333 4.03 2.65 5.78
N ASN A 334 3.04 2.92 6.64
CA ASN A 334 2.79 2.11 7.83
C ASN A 334 2.32 0.69 7.47
N ASN A 335 1.44 0.56 6.48
CA ASN A 335 0.99 -0.73 5.96
C ASN A 335 2.15 -1.52 5.36
N LEU A 336 3.03 -0.89 4.59
CA LEU A 336 4.24 -1.52 4.06
C LEU A 336 5.15 -2.02 5.19
N LYS A 337 5.38 -1.20 6.22
CA LYS A 337 6.16 -1.61 7.41
C LYS A 337 5.53 -2.83 8.10
N ALA A 338 4.21 -2.83 8.26
CA ALA A 338 3.48 -3.94 8.87
C ALA A 338 3.56 -5.22 8.04
N VAL A 339 3.35 -5.14 6.72
CA VAL A 339 3.46 -6.27 5.79
C VAL A 339 4.88 -6.85 5.80
N CYS A 340 5.91 -6.02 5.67
CA CYS A 340 7.31 -6.46 5.73
C CYS A 340 7.66 -7.13 7.07
N SER A 341 7.11 -6.62 8.17
CA SER A 341 7.29 -7.21 9.50
C SER A 341 6.58 -8.56 9.61
N ASN A 342 5.33 -8.65 9.16
CA ASN A 342 4.52 -9.86 9.21
C ASN A 342 5.10 -10.99 8.35
N VAL A 343 5.52 -10.69 7.12
CA VAL A 343 6.24 -11.64 6.25
C VAL A 343 7.47 -12.22 6.96
N SER A 344 8.24 -11.37 7.65
CA SER A 344 9.41 -11.83 8.42
C SER A 344 9.02 -12.78 9.55
N VAL A 345 7.96 -12.45 10.30
CA VAL A 345 7.50 -13.25 11.44
C VAL A 345 6.95 -14.59 10.97
N GLN A 346 6.04 -14.60 10.00
CA GLN A 346 5.41 -15.84 9.53
C GLN A 346 6.42 -16.80 8.91
N LEU A 347 7.31 -16.31 8.05
CA LEU A 347 8.32 -17.19 7.43
C LEU A 347 9.32 -17.73 8.46
N ARG A 348 9.69 -16.95 9.50
CA ARG A 348 10.49 -17.46 10.63
C ARG A 348 9.73 -18.51 11.44
N ASN A 349 8.42 -18.34 11.65
CA ASN A 349 7.60 -19.34 12.33
C ASN A 349 7.54 -20.64 11.52
N VAL A 350 7.41 -20.55 10.19
CA VAL A 350 7.51 -21.72 9.30
C VAL A 350 8.89 -22.36 9.40
N THR A 351 9.98 -21.59 9.39
CA THR A 351 11.34 -22.12 9.60
C THR A 351 11.44 -22.88 10.93
N ALA A 352 10.92 -22.30 12.03
CA ALA A 352 10.95 -22.94 13.34
C ALA A 352 10.14 -24.24 13.36
N ALA A 353 8.96 -24.26 12.74
CA ALA A 353 8.12 -25.45 12.65
C ALA A 353 8.79 -26.57 11.82
N VAL A 354 9.39 -26.23 10.67
CA VAL A 354 10.10 -27.20 9.82
C VAL A 354 11.32 -27.78 10.53
N ILE A 355 12.11 -26.94 11.22
CA ILE A 355 13.26 -27.41 12.01
C ILE A 355 12.78 -28.32 13.14
N SER A 356 11.77 -27.91 13.91
CA SER A 356 11.23 -28.73 14.99
C SER A 356 10.67 -30.06 14.51
N TYR A 357 10.06 -30.09 13.32
CA TYR A 357 9.58 -31.33 12.71
C TYR A 357 10.74 -32.22 12.26
N ALA A 358 11.77 -31.65 11.62
CA ALA A 358 12.97 -32.39 11.20
C ALA A 358 13.72 -32.98 12.40
N ASP A 359 13.84 -32.22 13.51
CA ASP A 359 14.41 -32.70 14.76
C ASP A 359 13.59 -33.87 15.34
N CYS A 360 12.26 -33.74 15.38
CA CYS A 360 11.37 -34.77 15.92
C CYS A 360 11.41 -36.07 15.10
N GLU A 361 11.32 -35.98 13.77
CA GLU A 361 11.41 -37.15 12.88
C GLU A 361 12.82 -37.75 12.88
N GLY A 362 13.85 -36.92 13.04
CA GLY A 362 15.23 -37.38 13.24
C GLY A 362 15.38 -38.24 14.49
N GLU A 363 14.88 -37.77 15.63
CA GLU A 363 14.90 -38.52 16.90
C GLU A 363 14.07 -39.81 16.82
N LYS A 364 12.92 -39.77 16.14
CA LYS A 364 12.10 -40.95 15.89
C LYS A 364 12.84 -41.97 15.02
N CYS A 365 13.45 -41.53 13.92
CA CYS A 365 14.25 -42.39 13.04
C CYS A 365 15.45 -43.01 13.79
N ILE A 366 16.14 -42.23 14.62
CA ILE A 366 17.21 -42.74 15.51
C ILE A 366 16.65 -43.82 16.43
N THR A 367 15.49 -43.58 17.04
CA THR A 367 14.86 -44.53 17.98
C THR A 367 14.46 -45.83 17.27
N ASP A 368 13.74 -45.73 16.16
CA ASP A 368 13.25 -46.88 15.38
C ASP A 368 14.43 -47.72 14.85
N LEU A 369 15.47 -47.08 14.30
CA LEU A 369 16.66 -47.78 13.81
C LEU A 369 17.41 -48.46 14.96
N LYS A 370 17.56 -47.79 16.11
CA LYS A 370 18.19 -48.39 17.29
C LYS A 370 17.38 -49.57 17.83
N GLU A 371 16.06 -49.47 17.86
CA GLU A 371 15.19 -50.55 18.32
C GLU A 371 15.26 -51.76 17.38
N VAL A 372 15.12 -51.53 16.08
CA VAL A 372 15.24 -52.59 15.06
C VAL A 372 16.62 -53.23 15.09
N PHE A 373 17.69 -52.43 15.14
CA PHE A 373 19.07 -52.92 15.24
C PHE A 373 19.27 -53.75 16.52
N THR A 374 18.77 -53.26 17.66
CA THR A 374 18.87 -53.97 18.93
C THR A 374 18.14 -55.31 18.86
N ARG A 375 16.91 -55.32 18.37
CA ARG A 375 16.06 -56.51 18.31
C ARG A 375 16.53 -57.54 17.28
N GLN A 376 16.92 -57.10 16.08
CA GLN A 376 17.20 -58.01 14.96
C GLN A 376 18.66 -58.39 14.81
N ILE A 377 19.59 -57.60 15.35
CA ILE A 377 21.03 -57.83 15.19
C ILE A 377 21.70 -58.05 16.53
N LYS A 378 21.61 -57.09 17.47
CA LYS A 378 22.32 -57.16 18.75
C LYS A 378 21.85 -58.33 19.63
N THR A 379 20.54 -58.44 19.90
CA THR A 379 19.99 -59.49 20.76
C THR A 379 20.22 -60.91 20.21
N PRO A 380 20.05 -61.19 18.90
CA PRO A 380 20.41 -62.49 18.35
C PRO A 380 21.89 -62.84 18.52
N ILE A 381 22.80 -61.89 18.31
CA ILE A 381 24.25 -62.08 18.53
C ILE A 381 24.54 -62.35 20.02
N GLU A 382 23.92 -61.60 20.94
CA GLU A 382 24.01 -61.83 22.38
C GLU A 382 23.50 -63.21 22.78
N ASN A 383 22.36 -63.64 22.23
CA ASN A 383 21.79 -64.96 22.48
C ASN A 383 22.71 -66.07 21.95
N ILE A 384 23.32 -65.90 20.78
CA ILE A 384 24.33 -66.84 20.26
C ILE A 384 25.52 -66.91 21.22
N LYS A 385 26.02 -65.77 21.70
CA LYS A 385 27.10 -65.71 22.69
C LYS A 385 26.73 -66.46 23.98
N ILE A 386 25.53 -66.25 24.51
CA ILE A 386 25.03 -66.93 25.71
C ILE A 386 24.93 -68.45 25.49
N ARG A 387 24.41 -68.89 24.34
CA ARG A 387 24.30 -70.33 24.00
C ARG A 387 25.67 -70.98 23.86
N LEU A 388 26.63 -70.30 23.22
CA LEU A 388 28.01 -70.80 23.10
C LEU A 388 28.71 -70.87 24.47
N ASN A 389 28.51 -69.87 25.34
CA ASN A 389 28.99 -69.91 26.73
C ASN A 389 28.38 -71.09 27.51
N ASN A 390 27.06 -71.30 27.40
CA ASN A 390 26.39 -72.41 28.07
C ASN A 390 26.85 -73.78 27.52
N LEU A 391 27.08 -73.88 26.20
CA LEU A 391 27.65 -75.07 25.58
C LEU A 391 29.04 -75.36 26.15
N ASN A 392 29.89 -74.34 26.30
CA ASN A 392 31.20 -74.49 26.94
C ASN A 392 31.08 -74.97 28.39
N VAL A 393 30.14 -74.44 29.18
CA VAL A 393 29.88 -74.90 30.56
C VAL A 393 29.44 -76.36 30.60
N GLN A 394 28.54 -76.77 29.69
CA GLN A 394 28.09 -78.17 29.61
C GLN A 394 29.21 -79.10 29.16
N LEU A 395 30.03 -78.66 28.19
CA LEU A 395 31.18 -79.42 27.72
C LEU A 395 32.21 -79.62 28.84
N ASP A 396 32.45 -78.60 29.66
CA ASP A 396 33.33 -78.68 30.83
C ASP A 396 32.76 -79.63 31.91
N ASP A 397 31.46 -79.57 32.21
CA ASP A 397 30.78 -80.50 33.12
C ASP A 397 30.83 -81.96 32.61
N TRP A 398 30.65 -82.16 31.30
CA TRP A 398 30.77 -83.48 30.67
C TRP A 398 32.19 -84.02 30.75
N ILE A 399 33.19 -83.18 30.44
CA ILE A 399 34.62 -83.53 30.60
C ILE A 399 34.90 -83.92 32.04
N MET A 400 34.41 -83.17 33.03
CA MET A 400 34.60 -83.46 34.45
C MET A 400 33.94 -84.77 34.87
N LYS A 401 32.67 -85.01 34.50
CA LYS A 401 31.93 -86.23 34.85
C LYS A 401 32.53 -87.46 34.19
N ALA A 402 32.87 -87.39 32.91
CA ALA A 402 33.55 -88.47 32.20
C ALA A 402 34.88 -88.80 32.89
N GLN A 403 35.63 -87.78 33.31
CA GLN A 403 36.89 -87.97 34.00
C GLN A 403 36.73 -88.65 35.37
N LEU A 404 35.70 -88.27 36.15
CA LEU A 404 35.40 -88.89 37.44
C LEU A 404 35.08 -90.38 37.29
N VAL A 405 34.25 -90.75 36.31
CA VAL A 405 33.87 -92.14 36.06
C VAL A 405 35.08 -92.97 35.61
N VAL A 406 35.87 -92.46 34.67
CA VAL A 406 37.08 -93.15 34.17
C VAL A 406 38.09 -93.36 35.31
N ASN A 407 38.39 -92.31 36.09
CA ASN A 407 39.32 -92.41 37.22
C ASN A 407 38.85 -93.38 38.31
N SER A 408 37.56 -93.32 38.68
CA SER A 408 36.99 -94.24 39.68
C SER A 408 37.06 -95.69 39.22
N THR A 409 36.83 -95.95 37.93
CA THR A 409 36.82 -97.31 37.36
C THR A 409 38.24 -97.88 37.24
N ILE A 410 39.22 -97.08 36.81
CA ILE A 410 40.65 -97.45 36.81
C ILE A 410 41.11 -97.82 38.24
N SER A 411 40.67 -97.06 39.25
CA SER A 411 40.98 -97.36 40.66
C SER A 411 40.41 -98.70 41.13
N GLN A 412 39.17 -99.02 40.74
CA GLN A 412 38.52 -100.30 41.06
C GLN A 412 39.21 -101.50 40.37
N CYS A 413 39.60 -101.38 39.10
CA CYS A 413 40.38 -102.40 38.40
C CYS A 413 41.73 -102.68 39.10
N THR A 414 42.38 -101.62 39.60
CA THR A 414 43.62 -101.73 40.39
C THR A 414 43.40 -102.46 41.73
N GLY A 415 42.24 -102.29 42.36
CA GLY A 415 41.86 -102.99 43.59
C GLY A 415 41.65 -104.51 43.40
N ILE A 416 41.04 -104.91 42.30
CA ILE A 416 40.80 -106.34 41.95
C ILE A 416 42.13 -107.06 41.71
N ILE A 417 43.10 -106.42 41.06
CA ILE A 417 44.43 -106.99 40.80
C ILE A 417 45.22 -107.25 42.09
N LYS A 418 45.05 -106.41 43.14
CA LYS A 418 45.73 -106.59 44.43
C LYS A 418 45.23 -107.79 45.24
N ILE A 419 43.99 -108.24 45.03
CA ILE A 419 43.40 -109.39 45.74
C ILE A 419 43.92 -110.72 45.16
N VAL A 420 44.34 -110.74 43.89
CA VAL A 420 44.70 -111.96 43.16
C VAL A 420 46.19 -112.34 43.28
N GLN A 421 47.07 -111.40 43.68
CA GLN A 421 48.52 -111.57 43.45
C GLN A 421 49.45 -111.86 44.66
N ASN A 422 48.99 -112.01 45.91
CA ASN A 422 49.94 -112.19 47.04
C ASN A 422 50.11 -113.65 47.54
N ASN A 423 51.09 -114.33 46.93
CA ASN A 423 51.92 -115.36 47.58
C ASN A 423 53.08 -114.64 48.31
N ASP A 424 53.13 -114.64 49.65
CA ASP A 424 54.24 -115.26 50.41
C ASP A 424 54.10 -115.09 51.94
N HIS A 425 54.77 -115.99 52.63
CA HIS A 425 54.68 -116.36 54.04
C HIS A 425 55.01 -115.29 55.09
N GLY A 426 54.18 -115.23 56.16
CA GLY A 426 54.64 -114.74 57.46
C GLY A 426 53.57 -114.23 58.43
N ARG A 427 52.88 -115.16 59.12
CA ARG A 427 52.13 -114.98 60.39
C ARG A 427 51.35 -113.65 60.56
N ILE A 428 50.01 -113.71 60.39
CA ILE A 428 49.01 -113.56 61.46
C ILE A 428 47.63 -114.06 60.93
N LYS A 429 47.19 -115.18 61.54
CA LYS A 429 45.84 -115.78 61.70
C LYS A 429 44.73 -115.42 60.69
N SER A 430 44.48 -116.36 59.78
CA SER A 430 43.25 -116.48 58.98
C SER A 430 42.05 -116.90 59.85
N ALA A 431 41.06 -116.02 59.95
CA ALA A 431 39.72 -116.37 60.39
C ALA A 431 38.93 -117.07 59.26
N GLU A 432 39.37 -116.92 58.00
CA GLU A 432 38.66 -117.42 56.82
C GLU A 432 38.91 -118.91 56.52
N ARG A 433 39.97 -119.54 57.07
CA ARG A 433 40.20 -121.00 56.92
C ARG A 433 39.35 -121.82 57.91
N ASN A 434 38.98 -121.24 59.05
CA ASN A 434 38.10 -121.86 60.06
C ASN A 434 36.61 -121.82 59.68
N ASN A 435 36.20 -121.04 58.68
CA ASN A 435 34.78 -120.97 58.28
C ASN A 435 34.36 -122.12 57.36
N VAL A 436 35.28 -122.69 56.56
CA VAL A 436 35.00 -123.82 55.65
C VAL A 436 34.87 -125.15 56.43
N GLU A 437 35.70 -125.35 57.46
CA GLU A 437 35.61 -126.50 58.38
C GLU A 437 34.38 -126.41 59.32
N LYS A 438 33.99 -125.17 59.66
CA LYS A 438 32.74 -124.89 60.37
C LYS A 438 31.50 -125.09 59.49
N ALA A 439 31.56 -124.78 58.19
CA ALA A 439 30.50 -125.04 57.22
C ALA A 439 30.27 -126.54 56.96
N ALA A 440 31.34 -127.35 56.92
CA ALA A 440 31.24 -128.81 56.83
C ALA A 440 30.62 -129.43 58.11
N THR A 441 30.91 -128.84 59.27
CA THR A 441 30.30 -129.23 60.56
C THR A 441 28.85 -128.71 60.70
N GLU A 442 28.51 -127.59 60.06
CA GLU A 442 27.15 -127.03 59.98
C GLU A 442 26.25 -127.75 58.96
N LEU A 443 26.78 -128.25 57.84
CA LEU A 443 26.03 -129.14 56.92
C LEU A 443 25.57 -130.42 57.64
N LYS A 444 26.45 -130.95 58.50
CA LYS A 444 26.15 -132.07 59.39
C LYS A 444 25.13 -131.72 60.48
N GLN A 445 25.15 -130.48 60.99
CA GLN A 445 24.12 -130.05 61.94
C GLN A 445 22.79 -129.77 61.26
N LYS A 446 22.76 -129.33 60.00
CA LYS A 446 21.60 -128.59 59.51
C LYS A 446 21.08 -129.04 58.13
N ALA A 447 21.43 -130.27 57.78
CA ALA A 447 20.41 -131.29 57.53
C ALA A 447 19.25 -131.27 58.57
N ASP A 448 19.45 -130.85 59.83
CA ASP A 448 18.35 -130.43 60.75
C ASP A 448 17.68 -129.05 60.41
N LYS A 449 18.25 -128.23 59.51
CA LYS A 449 17.65 -127.01 58.90
C LYS A 449 17.12 -127.24 57.48
N LEU A 450 17.15 -128.46 56.92
CA LEU A 450 16.17 -128.79 55.88
C LEU A 450 14.73 -128.59 56.40
N ARG A 451 14.56 -128.55 57.75
CA ARG A 451 13.37 -128.09 58.48
C ARG A 451 13.17 -126.55 58.54
N ILE A 452 14.18 -125.73 58.21
CA ILE A 452 14.18 -124.25 58.16
C ILE A 452 14.20 -123.72 56.71
N LEU A 453 14.57 -124.54 55.72
CA LEU A 453 14.47 -124.18 54.29
C LEU A 453 13.02 -124.04 53.78
N VAL A 454 12.04 -124.50 54.57
CA VAL A 454 10.61 -124.18 54.40
C VAL A 454 10.29 -122.71 54.81
N ILE A 455 11.18 -122.02 55.55
CA ILE A 455 10.98 -120.64 56.05
C ILE A 455 11.63 -119.59 55.12
N GLU A 456 12.65 -119.91 54.32
CA GLU A 456 13.36 -118.92 53.48
C GLU A 456 12.72 -118.68 52.10
N ALA A 457 12.02 -119.67 51.53
CA ALA A 457 11.18 -119.44 50.35
C ALA A 457 10.07 -118.39 50.61
N LYS A 458 9.65 -118.27 51.87
CA LYS A 458 8.70 -117.26 52.35
C LYS A 458 9.31 -115.86 52.46
N SER A 459 10.61 -115.75 52.78
CA SER A 459 11.31 -114.47 52.98
C SER A 459 11.64 -113.73 51.67
N GLU A 460 11.91 -114.45 50.58
CA GLU A 460 12.23 -113.82 49.29
C GLU A 460 10.98 -113.29 48.57
N VAL A 461 9.85 -113.98 48.70
CA VAL A 461 8.55 -113.46 48.27
C VAL A 461 8.15 -112.22 49.10
N GLN A 462 8.43 -112.21 50.41
CA GLN A 462 8.22 -111.03 51.28
C GLN A 462 9.13 -109.84 50.93
N ARG A 463 10.34 -110.07 50.42
CA ARG A 463 11.29 -109.02 49.99
C ARG A 463 10.88 -108.37 48.66
N LEU A 464 10.40 -109.16 47.71
CA LEU A 464 9.88 -108.67 46.42
C LEU A 464 8.57 -107.88 46.60
N VAL A 465 7.70 -108.30 47.51
CA VAL A 465 6.49 -107.54 47.89
C VAL A 465 6.84 -106.21 48.58
N LYS A 466 7.86 -106.15 49.45
CA LYS A 466 8.36 -104.89 50.04
C LYS A 466 8.96 -103.93 49.01
N SER A 467 9.69 -104.44 48.00
CA SER A 467 10.29 -103.61 46.94
C SER A 467 9.24 -103.03 45.98
N ALA A 468 8.19 -103.80 45.68
CA ALA A 468 7.07 -103.34 44.87
C ALA A 468 6.27 -102.21 45.57
N ILE A 469 6.09 -102.28 46.90
CA ILE A 469 5.40 -101.24 47.69
C ILE A 469 6.22 -99.93 47.74
N ILE A 470 7.55 -100.00 47.84
CA ILE A 470 8.42 -98.80 47.83
C ILE A 470 8.39 -98.11 46.46
N ALA A 471 8.47 -98.86 45.35
CA ALA A 471 8.43 -98.31 44.00
C ALA A 471 7.11 -97.57 43.70
N VAL A 472 5.98 -98.09 44.18
CA VAL A 472 4.66 -97.45 44.04
C VAL A 472 4.57 -96.14 44.84
N ASN A 473 5.16 -96.08 46.05
CA ASN A 473 5.23 -94.83 46.82
C ASN A 473 6.16 -93.78 46.17
N THR A 474 7.27 -94.18 45.58
CA THR A 474 8.16 -93.28 44.83
C THR A 474 7.48 -92.68 43.59
N MET A 475 6.71 -93.50 42.85
CA MET A 475 5.94 -93.04 41.70
C MET A 475 4.83 -92.05 42.10
N ASN A 476 4.11 -92.32 43.20
CA ASN A 476 3.04 -91.46 43.70
C ASN A 476 3.56 -90.07 44.12
N GLU A 477 4.73 -90.00 44.78
CA GLU A 477 5.35 -88.72 45.15
C GLU A 477 5.94 -87.96 43.94
N ALA A 478 6.40 -88.66 42.91
CA ALA A 478 6.83 -88.03 41.65
C ALA A 478 5.63 -87.43 40.89
N LEU A 479 4.50 -88.14 40.85
CA LEU A 479 3.28 -87.66 40.19
C LEU A 479 2.72 -86.41 40.89
N LYS A 480 2.69 -86.39 42.23
CA LYS A 480 2.28 -85.21 43.02
C LYS A 480 3.14 -83.98 42.72
N ARG A 481 4.46 -84.14 42.63
CA ARG A 481 5.39 -83.05 42.28
C ARG A 481 5.18 -82.53 40.86
N ASN A 482 4.94 -83.41 39.89
CA ASN A 482 4.71 -83.01 38.50
C ASN A 482 3.40 -82.22 38.34
N VAL A 483 2.33 -82.62 39.04
CA VAL A 483 1.04 -81.88 39.04
C VAL A 483 1.20 -80.49 39.65
N GLN A 484 1.97 -80.36 40.74
CA GLN A 484 2.26 -79.06 41.33
C GLN A 484 3.11 -78.18 40.38
N SER A 485 4.13 -78.75 39.75
CA SER A 485 4.96 -78.03 38.77
C SER A 485 4.14 -77.53 37.57
N LEU A 486 3.18 -78.32 37.08
CA LEU A 486 2.30 -77.93 35.99
C LEU A 486 1.37 -76.77 36.41
N LYS A 487 0.83 -76.79 37.63
CA LYS A 487 0.05 -75.68 38.20
C LYS A 487 0.89 -74.40 38.25
N ASP A 488 2.11 -74.47 38.77
CA ASP A 488 3.00 -73.32 38.88
C ASP A 488 3.35 -72.75 37.49
N GLU A 489 3.55 -73.61 36.49
CA GLU A 489 3.84 -73.19 35.11
C GLU A 489 2.63 -72.50 34.44
N ILE A 490 1.44 -73.08 34.56
CA ILE A 490 0.20 -72.47 34.03
C ILE A 490 -0.06 -71.13 34.72
N THR A 491 0.12 -71.05 36.04
CA THR A 491 -0.06 -69.81 36.82
C THR A 491 0.91 -68.71 36.36
N LYS A 492 2.19 -69.04 36.13
CA LYS A 492 3.19 -68.11 35.57
C LYS A 492 2.82 -67.65 34.16
N LYS A 493 2.31 -68.53 33.30
CA LYS A 493 1.89 -68.18 31.94
C LYS A 493 0.68 -67.24 31.93
N VAL A 494 -0.34 -67.52 32.75
CA VAL A 494 -1.53 -66.65 32.89
C VAL A 494 -1.14 -65.28 33.46
N GLN A 495 -0.25 -65.23 34.46
CA GLN A 495 0.29 -63.96 34.96
C GLN A 495 1.09 -63.20 33.89
N GLY A 496 1.85 -63.92 33.05
CA GLY A 496 2.54 -63.33 31.90
C GLY A 496 1.58 -62.67 30.91
N ILE A 497 0.41 -63.28 30.66
CA ILE A 497 -0.64 -62.69 29.81
C ILE A 497 -1.20 -61.42 30.46
N LYS A 498 -1.53 -61.44 31.76
CA LYS A 498 -2.01 -60.25 32.50
C LYS A 498 -1.01 -59.10 32.47
N ASN A 499 0.28 -59.39 32.65
CA ASN A 499 1.35 -58.38 32.57
C ASN A 499 1.45 -57.78 31.15
N LYS A 500 1.33 -58.61 30.10
CA LYS A 500 1.35 -58.13 28.71
C LYS A 500 0.13 -57.27 28.35
N ILE A 501 -1.05 -57.56 28.90
CA ILE A 501 -2.23 -56.69 28.79
C ILE A 501 -1.95 -55.33 29.46
N GLY A 502 -1.37 -55.32 30.66
CA GLY A 502 -0.96 -54.08 31.33
C GLY A 502 0.11 -53.28 30.57
N GLU A 503 1.10 -53.95 29.96
CA GLU A 503 2.09 -53.30 29.09
C GLU A 503 1.43 -52.64 27.86
N LEU A 504 0.45 -53.30 27.24
CA LEU A 504 -0.34 -52.74 26.14
C LEU A 504 -1.18 -51.54 26.62
N GLY A 505 -1.81 -51.64 27.79
CA GLY A 505 -2.58 -50.53 28.37
C GLY A 505 -1.72 -49.33 28.75
N ASN A 506 -0.46 -49.52 29.11
CA ASN A 506 0.49 -48.43 29.37
C ASN A 506 0.83 -47.61 28.11
N GLN A 507 0.61 -48.14 26.90
CA GLN A 507 0.70 -47.35 25.66
C GLN A 507 -0.43 -46.30 25.57
N TYR A 508 -1.49 -46.46 26.36
CA TYR A 508 -2.67 -45.59 26.37
C TYR A 508 -2.85 -45.00 27.76
N ALA A 509 -1.96 -44.07 28.14
CA ALA A 509 -1.92 -43.44 29.47
C ALA A 509 -3.22 -42.73 29.88
N GLU A 510 -4.17 -42.48 28.99
CA GLU A 510 -5.46 -41.87 29.32
C GLU A 510 -6.61 -42.89 29.43
N ALA A 511 -6.36 -44.18 29.19
CA ALA A 511 -7.36 -45.22 29.41
C ALA A 511 -7.67 -45.35 30.91
N SER A 512 -8.97 -45.35 31.23
CA SER A 512 -9.49 -45.41 32.61
C SER A 512 -9.22 -46.74 33.30
N ASP A 513 -9.12 -47.82 32.53
CA ASP A 513 -8.67 -49.13 32.99
C ASP A 513 -7.62 -49.65 32.00
N ARG A 514 -6.39 -49.77 32.49
CA ARG A 514 -5.21 -50.14 31.69
C ARG A 514 -4.81 -51.60 31.85
N ASN A 515 -5.48 -52.33 32.75
CA ASN A 515 -5.13 -53.71 33.07
C ASN A 515 -6.13 -54.72 32.47
N SER A 516 -7.13 -54.24 31.72
CA SER A 516 -8.13 -55.05 31.04
C SER A 516 -8.21 -54.73 29.54
N ILE A 517 -8.57 -55.72 28.73
CA ILE A 517 -8.79 -55.56 27.29
C ILE A 517 -9.99 -54.64 27.06
N LYS A 518 -11.03 -54.75 27.88
CA LYS A 518 -12.21 -53.87 27.85
C LYS A 518 -11.82 -52.39 27.98
N GLY A 519 -11.02 -52.03 28.99
CA GLY A 519 -10.64 -50.64 29.22
C GLY A 519 -9.81 -50.02 28.09
N ILE A 520 -8.93 -50.82 27.47
CA ILE A 520 -8.13 -50.42 26.32
C ILE A 520 -9.04 -50.16 25.09
N PHE A 521 -9.96 -51.07 24.80
CA PHE A 521 -10.88 -50.93 23.65
C PHE A 521 -11.89 -49.79 23.83
N GLU A 522 -12.32 -49.49 25.07
CA GLU A 522 -13.17 -48.34 25.36
C GLU A 522 -12.46 -47.00 25.08
N TYR A 523 -11.17 -46.91 25.40
CA TYR A 523 -10.35 -45.74 25.09
C TYR A 523 -10.14 -45.58 23.57
N ILE A 524 -9.81 -46.65 22.86
CA ILE A 524 -9.67 -46.64 21.40
C ILE A 524 -10.99 -46.19 20.73
N ASN A 525 -12.13 -46.69 21.20
CA ASN A 525 -13.43 -46.27 20.69
C ASN A 525 -13.68 -44.76 20.91
N LYS A 526 -13.28 -44.20 22.06
CA LYS A 526 -13.37 -42.76 22.34
C LYS A 526 -12.52 -41.93 21.37
N GLN A 527 -11.30 -42.36 21.05
CA GLN A 527 -10.44 -41.68 20.09
C GLN A 527 -11.01 -41.73 18.66
N VAL A 528 -11.59 -42.87 18.26
CA VAL A 528 -12.26 -43.02 16.95
C VAL A 528 -13.52 -42.16 16.85
N VAL A 529 -14.25 -41.95 17.95
CA VAL A 529 -15.36 -40.98 18.01
C VAL A 529 -14.87 -39.54 17.75
N SER A 530 -13.73 -39.14 18.32
CA SER A 530 -13.12 -37.83 18.05
C SER A 530 -12.64 -37.67 16.60
N ILE A 531 -12.10 -38.73 15.98
CA ILE A 531 -11.75 -38.74 14.56
C ILE A 531 -13.02 -38.62 13.71
N LYS A 532 -14.08 -39.35 14.08
CA LYS A 532 -15.38 -39.28 13.41
C LYS A 532 -15.95 -37.87 13.48
N SER A 533 -15.92 -37.18 14.62
CA SER A 533 -16.42 -35.80 14.71
C SER A 533 -15.55 -34.78 13.95
N GLY A 534 -14.23 -34.97 13.85
CA GLY A 534 -13.35 -34.10 13.07
C GLY A 534 -13.48 -34.27 11.54
N VAL A 535 -13.76 -35.50 11.09
CA VAL A 535 -13.85 -35.84 9.65
C VAL A 535 -15.29 -35.80 9.12
N GLY A 536 -16.29 -36.21 9.91
CA GLY A 536 -17.65 -36.44 9.38
C GLY A 536 -18.82 -36.32 10.37
N TYR A 537 -19.80 -35.50 10.02
CA TYR A 537 -21.19 -35.69 10.44
C TYR A 537 -22.16 -35.10 9.41
N LYS A 538 -23.28 -35.80 9.14
CA LYS A 538 -24.40 -35.37 8.27
C LYS A 538 -25.47 -34.51 9.00
N GLY A 539 -25.19 -34.09 10.23
CA GLY A 539 -26.12 -33.32 11.08
C GLY A 539 -25.63 -31.89 11.37
N ASN A 540 -26.56 -31.04 11.83
CA ASN A 540 -26.49 -29.58 11.96
C ASN A 540 -25.39 -28.98 12.89
N GLU A 541 -24.32 -29.70 13.25
CA GLU A 541 -23.26 -29.20 14.13
C GLU A 541 -21.96 -28.86 13.36
N ASN A 542 -21.63 -27.58 13.35
CA ASN A 542 -20.72 -26.78 12.50
C ASN A 542 -19.19 -27.10 12.48
N SER A 543 -18.66 -28.33 12.41
CA SER A 543 -17.16 -28.46 12.52
C SER A 543 -16.38 -29.56 11.78
N GLY A 544 -16.93 -30.23 10.75
CA GLY A 544 -16.20 -31.31 10.04
C GLY A 544 -15.59 -30.90 8.70
N ILE A 545 -14.44 -31.50 8.32
CA ILE A 545 -13.79 -31.30 7.00
C ILE A 545 -14.76 -31.55 5.83
N TYR A 546 -15.59 -32.60 5.93
CA TYR A 546 -16.59 -32.92 4.91
C TYR A 546 -17.61 -31.79 4.71
N LYS A 547 -18.07 -31.15 5.81
CA LYS A 547 -19.04 -30.05 5.77
C LYS A 547 -18.41 -28.79 5.19
N HIS A 548 -17.20 -28.42 5.64
CA HIS A 548 -16.46 -27.29 5.07
C HIS A 548 -16.19 -27.45 3.57
N TRP A 549 -15.86 -28.67 3.10
CA TRP A 549 -15.73 -28.93 1.67
C TRP A 549 -17.07 -28.84 0.93
N THR A 550 -18.15 -29.35 1.54
CA THR A 550 -19.52 -29.26 0.97
C THR A 550 -20.01 -27.81 0.87
N ASP A 551 -19.55 -26.92 1.76
CA ASP A 551 -19.88 -25.49 1.73
C ASP A 551 -18.96 -24.70 0.78
N LEU A 552 -17.67 -25.01 0.74
CA LEU A 552 -16.69 -24.32 -0.10
C LEU A 552 -16.82 -24.68 -1.59
N LYS A 553 -17.14 -25.94 -1.91
CA LYS A 553 -17.20 -26.41 -3.31
C LYS A 553 -18.21 -25.61 -4.16
N PRO A 554 -19.47 -25.36 -3.72
CA PRO A 554 -20.42 -24.53 -4.46
C PRO A 554 -19.94 -23.09 -4.67
N GLU A 555 -19.29 -22.49 -3.67
CA GLU A 555 -18.76 -21.11 -3.78
C GLU A 555 -17.66 -21.02 -4.85
N ILE A 556 -16.74 -22.00 -4.89
CA ILE A 556 -15.70 -22.07 -5.93
C ILE A 556 -16.34 -22.33 -7.31
N ASP A 557 -17.34 -23.21 -7.40
CA ASP A 557 -18.04 -23.48 -8.67
C ASP A 557 -18.73 -22.23 -9.20
N GLN A 558 -19.37 -21.44 -8.31
CA GLN A 558 -20.00 -20.17 -8.68
C GLN A 558 -18.97 -19.14 -9.14
N LEU A 559 -17.84 -18.98 -8.45
CA LEU A 559 -16.77 -18.07 -8.88
C LEU A 559 -16.21 -18.45 -10.26
N ILE A 560 -16.07 -19.74 -10.54
CA ILE A 560 -15.65 -20.23 -11.85
C ILE A 560 -16.71 -19.92 -12.92
N ARG A 561 -18.00 -20.14 -12.62
CA ARG A 561 -19.13 -19.77 -13.51
C ARG A 561 -19.16 -18.27 -13.81
N ASP A 562 -18.98 -17.43 -12.80
CA ASP A 562 -18.99 -15.98 -12.96
C ASP A 562 -17.81 -15.50 -13.84
N LEU A 563 -16.64 -16.12 -13.71
CA LEU A 563 -15.44 -15.71 -14.46
C LEU A 563 -15.39 -16.26 -15.90
N ALA A 564 -15.78 -17.52 -16.11
CA ALA A 564 -15.65 -18.22 -17.40
C ALA A 564 -16.98 -18.47 -18.14
N GLY A 565 -18.13 -18.20 -17.54
CA GLY A 565 -19.44 -18.44 -18.16
C GLY A 565 -19.93 -19.86 -17.93
N THR A 566 -21.08 -20.28 -18.47
CA THR A 566 -21.66 -21.64 -18.33
C THR A 566 -21.12 -22.62 -19.37
N ASP A 567 -21.34 -23.93 -19.21
CA ASP A 567 -20.98 -24.90 -20.26
C ASP A 567 -21.95 -24.73 -21.43
N GLN A 568 -21.50 -24.95 -22.67
CA GLN A 568 -22.32 -24.82 -23.89
C GLN A 568 -23.56 -25.74 -23.94
N ASP A 569 -23.69 -26.69 -22.99
CA ASP A 569 -24.82 -27.61 -22.88
C ASP A 569 -25.84 -27.20 -21.78
N ASP A 570 -25.60 -26.12 -21.02
CA ASP A 570 -26.54 -25.59 -20.00
C ASP A 570 -27.58 -24.65 -20.66
N ASP A 571 -28.86 -24.74 -20.27
CA ASP A 571 -29.99 -23.97 -20.84
C ASP A 571 -29.89 -22.41 -20.68
N ASP A 572 -28.93 -21.90 -19.91
CA ASP A 572 -28.69 -20.47 -19.65
C ASP A 572 -27.27 -20.12 -20.10
N ASP A 573 -27.06 -20.09 -21.43
CA ASP A 573 -25.79 -19.81 -22.11
C ASP A 573 -25.32 -18.37 -21.82
N ARG A 574 -24.65 -18.19 -20.67
CA ARG A 574 -24.11 -16.90 -20.23
C ARG A 574 -22.60 -16.91 -20.30
N ASN A 575 -22.07 -15.91 -21.01
CA ASN A 575 -20.66 -15.57 -20.97
C ASN A 575 -20.25 -15.16 -19.55
N GLY A 576 -19.04 -15.54 -19.15
CA GLY A 576 -18.42 -15.06 -17.92
C GLY A 576 -17.79 -13.69 -18.12
N TYR A 577 -17.43 -13.04 -17.02
CA TYR A 577 -16.86 -11.68 -17.05
C TYR A 577 -15.62 -11.55 -17.96
N LEU A 578 -14.81 -12.61 -18.08
CA LEU A 578 -13.63 -12.57 -18.95
C LEU A 578 -13.99 -12.64 -20.43
N HIS A 579 -15.00 -13.46 -20.80
CA HIS A 579 -15.53 -13.49 -22.16
C HIS A 579 -16.27 -12.19 -22.51
N ASP A 580 -16.98 -11.59 -21.56
CA ASP A 580 -17.65 -10.29 -21.76
C ASP A 580 -16.66 -9.16 -22.12
N ILE A 581 -15.46 -9.18 -21.54
CA ILE A 581 -14.39 -8.22 -21.87
C ILE A 581 -13.91 -8.43 -23.30
N ASP A 582 -13.66 -9.68 -23.70
CA ASP A 582 -13.21 -10.01 -25.05
C ASP A 582 -14.26 -9.60 -26.09
N GLU A 583 -15.51 -10.00 -25.87
CA GLU A 583 -16.64 -9.65 -26.75
C GLU A 583 -16.88 -8.13 -26.78
N GLY A 584 -16.73 -7.44 -25.64
CA GLY A 584 -16.81 -5.99 -25.55
C GLY A 584 -15.76 -5.27 -26.41
N VAL A 585 -14.52 -5.75 -26.41
CA VAL A 585 -13.44 -5.24 -27.27
C VAL A 585 -13.77 -5.52 -28.75
N GLY A 586 -14.29 -6.71 -29.06
CA GLY A 586 -14.80 -7.07 -30.39
C GLY A 586 -15.87 -6.09 -30.89
N ARG A 587 -16.90 -5.84 -30.09
CA ARG A 587 -17.96 -4.87 -30.43
C ARG A 587 -17.43 -3.47 -30.65
N TYR A 588 -16.47 -3.01 -29.84
CA TYR A 588 -15.84 -1.71 -30.01
C TYR A 588 -15.09 -1.61 -31.35
N ALA A 589 -14.29 -2.62 -31.71
CA ALA A 589 -13.56 -2.65 -32.97
C ALA A 589 -14.51 -2.58 -34.19
N LEU A 590 -15.60 -3.35 -34.18
CA LEU A 590 -16.59 -3.35 -35.26
C LEU A 590 -17.23 -1.97 -35.49
N GLN A 591 -17.36 -1.15 -34.45
CA GLN A 591 -17.92 0.21 -34.55
C GLN A 591 -16.86 1.30 -34.74
N PHE A 592 -15.57 0.96 -34.60
CA PHE A 592 -14.48 1.93 -34.54
C PHE A 592 -14.43 2.83 -35.78
N LYS A 593 -14.51 2.25 -36.99
CA LYS A 593 -14.44 2.98 -38.26
C LYS A 593 -15.46 4.11 -38.34
N MET A 594 -16.72 3.82 -38.02
CA MET A 594 -17.81 4.79 -38.09
C MET A 594 -17.60 5.96 -37.10
N GLN A 595 -17.21 5.64 -35.86
CA GLN A 595 -16.97 6.66 -34.83
C GLN A 595 -15.74 7.50 -35.15
N PHE A 596 -14.69 6.85 -35.65
CA PHE A 596 -13.47 7.51 -36.08
C PHE A 596 -13.72 8.47 -37.25
N GLU A 597 -14.44 8.05 -38.29
CA GLU A 597 -14.80 8.92 -39.41
C GLU A 597 -15.61 10.15 -38.95
N LYS A 598 -16.53 9.97 -37.99
CA LYS A 598 -17.28 11.07 -37.39
C LYS A 598 -16.38 12.04 -36.62
N ALA A 599 -15.39 11.53 -35.89
CA ALA A 599 -14.40 12.35 -35.18
C ALA A 599 -13.53 13.16 -36.15
N ILE A 600 -12.99 12.51 -37.19
CA ILE A 600 -12.21 13.18 -38.24
C ILE A 600 -13.03 14.27 -38.93
N LYS A 601 -14.29 13.98 -39.29
CA LYS A 601 -15.19 14.97 -39.89
C LYS A 601 -15.32 16.23 -39.02
N THR A 602 -15.48 16.03 -37.71
CA THR A 602 -15.63 17.12 -36.73
C THR A 602 -14.36 17.95 -36.65
N ILE A 603 -13.20 17.31 -36.54
CA ILE A 603 -11.88 17.97 -36.48
C ILE A 603 -11.63 18.79 -37.75
N VAL A 604 -11.81 18.18 -38.92
CA VAL A 604 -11.58 18.85 -40.21
C VAL A 604 -12.53 20.04 -40.39
N THR A 605 -13.80 19.90 -39.99
CA THR A 605 -14.77 21.01 -40.07
C THR A 605 -14.34 22.16 -39.16
N ALA A 606 -13.95 21.88 -37.92
CA ALA A 606 -13.48 22.89 -36.98
C ALA A 606 -12.20 23.61 -37.48
N MET A 607 -11.26 22.88 -38.08
CA MET A 607 -10.07 23.49 -38.69
C MET A 607 -10.42 24.45 -39.84
N MET A 608 -11.54 24.19 -40.53
CA MET A 608 -12.01 25.01 -41.63
C MET A 608 -12.95 26.14 -41.19
N GLU A 609 -13.17 26.36 -39.89
CA GLU A 609 -14.03 27.41 -39.35
C GLU A 609 -13.24 28.39 -38.45
N GLY A 610 -13.18 29.67 -38.84
CA GLY A 610 -12.64 30.78 -38.04
C GLY A 610 -11.11 30.89 -37.95
N GLY A 611 -10.37 30.03 -38.65
CA GLY A 611 -8.91 29.92 -38.56
C GLY A 611 -8.10 30.45 -39.76
N GLU A 612 -6.78 30.25 -39.70
CA GLU A 612 -5.82 30.65 -40.75
C GLU A 612 -6.11 29.93 -42.08
N GLU A 613 -6.47 28.65 -42.01
CA GLU A 613 -6.83 27.81 -43.15
C GLU A 613 -8.08 28.33 -43.87
N GLU A 614 -9.10 28.77 -43.12
CA GLU A 614 -10.28 29.41 -43.68
C GLU A 614 -9.90 30.71 -44.39
N ASN A 615 -9.08 31.56 -43.77
CA ASN A 615 -8.66 32.83 -44.36
C ASN A 615 -7.90 32.63 -45.68
N LYS A 616 -7.05 31.59 -45.75
CA LYS A 616 -6.34 31.21 -46.98
C LYS A 616 -7.30 30.73 -48.07
N ILE A 617 -8.28 29.87 -47.73
CA ILE A 617 -9.32 29.41 -48.68
C ILE A 617 -10.19 30.57 -49.15
N ARG A 618 -10.61 31.45 -48.22
CA ARG A 618 -11.40 32.65 -48.49
C ARG A 618 -10.67 33.62 -49.43
N GLY A 619 -9.40 33.90 -49.15
CA GLY A 619 -8.56 34.74 -50.00
C GLY A 619 -8.41 34.19 -51.42
N PHE A 620 -8.17 32.89 -51.56
CA PHE A 620 -8.13 32.22 -52.85
C PHE A 620 -9.46 32.37 -53.62
N ILE A 621 -10.60 32.09 -52.98
CA ILE A 621 -11.92 32.13 -53.65
C ILE A 621 -12.31 33.55 -54.05
N ILE A 622 -12.05 34.55 -53.21
CA ILE A 622 -12.33 35.96 -53.54
C ILE A 622 -11.55 36.39 -54.79
N ASN A 623 -10.26 36.02 -54.86
CA ASN A 623 -9.41 36.31 -56.01
C ASN A 623 -9.83 35.55 -57.29
N ALA A 624 -10.25 34.29 -57.15
CA ALA A 624 -10.63 33.46 -58.29
C ALA A 624 -12.03 33.75 -58.86
N SER A 625 -12.94 34.38 -58.08
CA SER A 625 -14.36 34.47 -58.44
C SER A 625 -14.95 35.89 -58.53
N GLY A 626 -14.13 36.93 -58.40
CA GLY A 626 -14.57 38.33 -58.60
C GLY A 626 -15.62 38.83 -57.60
N GLY A 627 -15.74 38.19 -56.43
CA GLY A 627 -16.58 38.63 -55.31
C GLY A 627 -18.03 38.13 -55.28
N ALA A 628 -18.62 37.69 -56.41
CA ALA A 628 -20.02 37.23 -56.45
C ALA A 628 -20.20 35.78 -55.94
N GLY A 629 -21.07 35.59 -54.92
CA GLY A 629 -21.41 34.28 -54.36
C GLY A 629 -20.31 33.61 -53.53
N SER A 630 -19.37 34.40 -53.00
CA SER A 630 -18.16 33.90 -52.30
C SER A 630 -18.45 32.99 -51.10
N THR A 631 -19.48 33.29 -50.30
CA THR A 631 -19.85 32.48 -49.11
C THR A 631 -20.28 31.05 -49.48
N GLU A 632 -21.04 30.88 -50.56
CA GLU A 632 -21.52 29.56 -51.00
C GLU A 632 -20.39 28.71 -51.56
N LYS A 633 -19.51 29.34 -52.35
CA LYS A 633 -18.30 28.74 -52.92
C LYS A 633 -17.31 28.32 -51.82
N ILE A 634 -17.10 29.16 -50.80
CA ILE A 634 -16.27 28.82 -49.63
C ILE A 634 -16.81 27.58 -48.92
N ARG A 635 -18.12 27.53 -48.66
CA ARG A 635 -18.75 26.37 -48.00
C ARG A 635 -18.60 25.09 -48.82
N ALA A 636 -18.77 25.19 -50.14
CA ALA A 636 -18.62 24.06 -51.06
C ALA A 636 -17.18 23.54 -51.10
N VAL A 637 -16.17 24.40 -51.15
CA VAL A 637 -14.76 23.98 -51.10
C VAL A 637 -14.44 23.29 -49.77
N LYS A 638 -14.88 23.85 -48.64
CA LYS A 638 -14.71 23.21 -47.32
C LYS A 638 -15.37 21.83 -47.28
N THR A 639 -16.60 21.72 -47.76
CA THR A 639 -17.35 20.45 -47.81
C THR A 639 -16.66 19.42 -48.70
N ALA A 640 -16.23 19.83 -49.89
CA ALA A 640 -15.50 18.97 -50.83
C ALA A 640 -14.17 18.47 -50.22
N MET A 641 -13.41 19.35 -49.55
CA MET A 641 -12.18 18.96 -48.86
C MET A 641 -12.46 17.94 -47.76
N THR A 642 -13.46 18.19 -46.91
CA THR A 642 -13.87 17.24 -45.85
C THR A 642 -14.28 15.89 -46.41
N ASN A 643 -15.08 15.87 -47.48
CA ASN A 643 -15.51 14.64 -48.15
C ASN A 643 -14.32 13.83 -48.69
N GLN A 644 -13.38 14.50 -49.34
CA GLN A 644 -12.20 13.84 -49.90
C GLN A 644 -11.23 13.31 -48.83
N ILE A 645 -11.09 14.01 -47.70
CA ILE A 645 -10.30 13.52 -46.56
C ILE A 645 -10.93 12.27 -45.98
N LEU A 646 -12.27 12.25 -45.80
CA LEU A 646 -12.98 11.08 -45.27
C LEU A 646 -12.91 9.88 -46.21
N LYS A 647 -12.96 10.09 -47.53
CA LYS A 647 -12.82 9.01 -48.53
C LYS A 647 -11.50 8.23 -48.44
N LEU A 648 -10.46 8.81 -47.84
CA LEU A 648 -9.17 8.13 -47.63
C LEU A 648 -9.30 6.94 -46.67
N SER A 649 -10.31 6.94 -45.79
CA SER A 649 -10.62 5.81 -44.90
C SER A 649 -10.96 4.52 -45.65
N GLY A 650 -11.53 4.64 -46.85
CA GLY A 650 -12.03 3.50 -47.63
C GLY A 650 -10.95 2.60 -48.18
N ALA A 651 -9.69 3.04 -48.18
CA ALA A 651 -8.54 2.25 -48.60
C ALA A 651 -7.77 1.63 -47.42
N ALA A 652 -8.18 1.89 -46.17
CA ALA A 652 -7.57 1.33 -44.97
C ALA A 652 -8.23 -0.01 -44.59
N ASN A 653 -7.47 -0.91 -43.96
CA ASN A 653 -8.01 -2.19 -43.49
C ASN A 653 -9.04 -1.96 -42.38
N ILE A 654 -10.28 -2.42 -42.59
CA ILE A 654 -11.37 -2.21 -41.64
C ILE A 654 -11.07 -2.99 -40.35
N PRO A 655 -11.16 -2.36 -39.16
CA PRO A 655 -11.00 -3.07 -37.90
C PRO A 655 -12.01 -4.23 -37.80
N ASN A 656 -11.52 -5.38 -37.37
CA ASN A 656 -12.32 -6.58 -37.23
C ASN A 656 -12.30 -7.08 -35.78
N ALA A 657 -13.33 -7.83 -35.41
CA ALA A 657 -13.33 -8.60 -34.17
C ALA A 657 -12.66 -9.94 -34.46
N GLU A 658 -11.51 -10.17 -33.86
CA GLU A 658 -10.83 -11.46 -33.86
C GLU A 658 -11.41 -12.30 -32.72
N PRO A 659 -12.02 -13.47 -33.02
CA PRO A 659 -12.65 -14.30 -32.00
C PRO A 659 -11.66 -14.71 -30.92
N ASP A 660 -12.04 -14.53 -29.66
CA ASP A 660 -11.25 -14.90 -28.49
C ASP A 660 -9.82 -14.37 -28.58
N ASP A 661 -9.62 -13.12 -29.05
CA ASP A 661 -8.31 -12.47 -29.15
C ASP A 661 -8.45 -10.94 -29.12
N ALA A 662 -8.83 -10.39 -27.97
CA ALA A 662 -8.90 -8.96 -27.72
C ALA A 662 -7.63 -8.21 -28.11
N LYS A 663 -6.45 -8.84 -27.97
CA LYS A 663 -5.18 -8.24 -28.39
C LYS A 663 -5.15 -8.05 -29.91
N LYS A 664 -5.39 -9.11 -30.70
CA LYS A 664 -5.40 -8.98 -32.17
C LYS A 664 -6.52 -8.05 -32.65
N THR A 665 -7.67 -8.07 -31.98
CA THR A 665 -8.77 -7.13 -32.24
C THR A 665 -8.30 -5.68 -32.12
N LEU A 666 -7.57 -5.32 -31.05
CA LEU A 666 -7.00 -3.98 -30.89
C LEU A 666 -5.86 -3.70 -31.89
N GLU A 667 -5.04 -4.70 -32.23
CA GLU A 667 -4.02 -4.58 -33.27
C GLU A 667 -4.65 -4.29 -34.65
N SER A 668 -5.86 -4.78 -34.94
CA SER A 668 -6.59 -4.42 -36.16
C SER A 668 -6.93 -2.93 -36.23
N ILE A 669 -7.24 -2.30 -35.08
CA ILE A 669 -7.49 -0.85 -34.98
C ILE A 669 -6.20 -0.07 -35.23
N VAL A 670 -5.08 -0.52 -34.65
CA VAL A 670 -3.75 0.08 -34.88
C VAL A 670 -3.41 0.05 -36.37
N THR A 671 -3.64 -1.08 -37.04
CA THR A 671 -3.44 -1.24 -38.48
C THR A 671 -4.31 -0.25 -39.26
N TYR A 672 -5.61 -0.16 -38.96
CA TYR A 672 -6.52 0.80 -39.62
C TYR A 672 -6.03 2.25 -39.51
N LEU A 673 -5.61 2.67 -38.30
CA LEU A 673 -5.09 4.01 -38.06
C LEU A 673 -3.79 4.25 -38.83
N ASN A 674 -2.89 3.27 -38.85
CA ASN A 674 -1.65 3.36 -39.61
C ASN A 674 -1.90 3.50 -41.12
N ASP A 675 -2.75 2.63 -41.68
CA ASP A 675 -3.10 2.65 -43.09
C ASP A 675 -3.73 3.99 -43.49
N TYR A 676 -4.64 4.54 -42.67
CA TYR A 676 -5.22 5.86 -42.92
C TYR A 676 -4.14 6.94 -42.92
N ALA A 677 -3.25 6.96 -41.93
CA ALA A 677 -2.14 7.92 -41.86
C ALA A 677 -1.23 7.83 -43.09
N GLU A 678 -0.97 6.62 -43.60
CA GLU A 678 -0.23 6.40 -44.85
C GLU A 678 -0.98 6.93 -46.06
N GLN A 679 -2.30 6.71 -46.18
CA GLN A 679 -3.12 7.29 -47.26
C GLN A 679 -3.02 8.82 -47.26
N ILE A 680 -3.06 9.47 -46.10
CA ILE A 680 -2.86 10.92 -46.00
C ILE A 680 -1.45 11.32 -46.43
N GLN A 681 -0.43 10.57 -46.00
CA GLN A 681 0.96 10.86 -46.38
C GLN A 681 1.16 10.76 -47.90
N MET A 682 0.55 9.79 -48.56
CA MET A 682 0.56 9.69 -50.03
C MET A 682 -0.07 10.93 -50.68
N LYS A 683 -1.17 11.48 -50.13
CA LYS A 683 -1.79 12.72 -50.62
C LYS A 683 -0.95 13.96 -50.31
N LEU A 684 -0.25 14.01 -49.18
CA LEU A 684 0.70 15.08 -48.86
C LEU A 684 1.87 15.13 -49.85
N ASN A 685 2.36 13.97 -50.28
CA ASN A 685 3.45 13.85 -51.27
C ASN A 685 3.02 14.35 -52.67
N ILE A 686 1.73 14.19 -53.03
CA ILE A 686 1.18 14.59 -54.33
C ILE A 686 -0.05 15.50 -54.12
N LEU A 687 0.18 16.65 -53.49
CA LEU A 687 -0.88 17.58 -53.08
C LEU A 687 -1.75 18.08 -54.25
N SER A 688 -1.16 18.25 -55.43
CA SER A 688 -1.87 18.66 -56.65
C SER A 688 -2.94 17.66 -57.07
N ALA A 689 -2.68 16.36 -56.96
CA ALA A 689 -3.65 15.32 -57.28
C ALA A 689 -4.82 15.29 -56.29
N PHE A 690 -4.56 15.58 -55.01
CA PHE A 690 -5.61 15.72 -54.00
C PHE A 690 -6.48 16.95 -54.27
N ILE A 691 -5.88 18.11 -54.59
CA ILE A 691 -6.64 19.33 -54.93
C ILE A 691 -7.55 19.08 -56.15
N LEU A 692 -7.09 18.35 -57.16
CA LEU A 692 -7.90 17.95 -58.31
C LEU A 692 -9.05 16.99 -57.93
N SER A 693 -8.88 16.13 -56.92
CA SER A 693 -9.96 15.28 -56.44
C SER A 693 -11.02 16.06 -55.65
N VAL A 694 -10.61 17.12 -54.94
CA VAL A 694 -11.52 18.09 -54.31
C VAL A 694 -12.36 18.80 -55.36
N GLU A 695 -11.76 19.31 -56.45
CA GLU A 695 -12.49 20.01 -57.53
C GLU A 695 -13.57 19.13 -58.19
N LYS A 696 -13.38 17.81 -58.17
CA LYS A 696 -14.32 16.82 -58.73
C LYS A 696 -15.42 16.37 -57.76
N ASP A 697 -15.43 16.84 -56.51
CA ASP A 697 -16.45 16.45 -55.54
C ASP A 697 -17.82 17.08 -55.85
N ASP A 698 -18.91 16.35 -55.56
CA ASP A 698 -20.28 16.76 -55.88
C ASP A 698 -20.66 18.11 -55.29
N ALA A 699 -20.09 18.46 -54.12
CA ALA A 699 -20.30 19.75 -53.49
C ALA A 699 -19.83 20.94 -54.36
N LEU A 700 -18.84 20.72 -55.25
CA LEU A 700 -18.31 21.74 -56.16
C LEU A 700 -18.88 21.64 -57.58
N THR A 701 -19.17 20.44 -58.07
CA THR A 701 -19.65 20.23 -59.45
C THR A 701 -21.11 20.66 -59.64
N THR A 702 -21.90 20.71 -58.56
CA THR A 702 -23.32 21.10 -58.55
C THR A 702 -23.57 22.60 -58.36
N LEU A 703 -22.52 23.41 -58.16
CA LEU A 703 -22.62 24.87 -58.04
C LEU A 703 -23.03 25.53 -59.37
N ASN A 704 -23.99 26.45 -59.32
CA ASN A 704 -24.44 27.26 -60.47
C ASN A 704 -23.30 28.06 -61.15
N HIS A 705 -22.24 28.41 -60.39
CA HIS A 705 -21.02 29.03 -60.92
C HIS A 705 -19.80 28.23 -60.45
N LYS A 706 -19.19 27.45 -61.35
CA LYS A 706 -18.06 26.58 -61.04
C LYS A 706 -16.87 27.35 -60.46
N VAL A 707 -16.25 26.78 -59.44
CA VAL A 707 -14.98 27.23 -58.86
C VAL A 707 -13.89 26.34 -59.43
N SER A 708 -12.91 26.90 -60.14
CA SER A 708 -11.75 26.13 -60.57
C SER A 708 -10.63 26.22 -59.52
N LEU A 709 -10.14 25.07 -59.06
CA LEU A 709 -9.09 25.00 -58.05
C LEU A 709 -7.73 25.02 -58.72
N THR A 710 -7.09 26.20 -58.78
CA THR A 710 -5.74 26.34 -59.36
C THR A 710 -4.72 25.60 -58.48
N THR A 711 -4.23 24.46 -58.95
CA THR A 711 -3.26 23.63 -58.21
C THR A 711 -1.94 24.35 -57.90
N GLY A 712 -1.61 25.44 -58.59
CA GLY A 712 -0.43 26.29 -58.34
C GLY A 712 -0.63 27.39 -57.29
N ASP A 713 -1.84 27.59 -56.74
CA ASP A 713 -2.10 28.64 -55.76
C ASP A 713 -1.46 28.33 -54.39
N LYS A 714 -0.62 29.25 -53.91
CA LYS A 714 0.16 29.06 -52.67
C LYS A 714 -0.73 29.02 -51.42
N ASN A 715 -1.81 29.78 -51.38
CA ASN A 715 -2.71 29.84 -50.23
C ASN A 715 -3.53 28.56 -50.12
N LEU A 716 -4.08 28.08 -51.25
CA LEU A 716 -4.80 26.82 -51.34
C LEU A 716 -3.90 25.63 -51.00
N GLN A 717 -2.70 25.54 -51.59
CA GLN A 717 -1.75 24.49 -51.24
C GLN A 717 -1.36 24.52 -49.76
N SER A 718 -1.11 25.72 -49.20
CA SER A 718 -0.78 25.84 -47.78
C SER A 718 -1.92 25.36 -46.89
N ALA A 719 -3.17 25.78 -47.16
CA ALA A 719 -4.34 25.37 -46.39
C ALA A 719 -4.55 23.85 -46.46
N VAL A 720 -4.51 23.26 -47.66
CA VAL A 720 -4.71 21.82 -47.85
C VAL A 720 -3.60 21.02 -47.16
N ARG A 721 -2.33 21.45 -47.29
CA ARG A 721 -1.19 20.79 -46.65
C ARG A 721 -1.31 20.82 -45.13
N ASN A 722 -1.66 21.97 -44.55
CA ASN A 722 -1.83 22.12 -43.11
C ASN A 722 -2.93 21.20 -42.58
N VAL A 723 -4.10 21.18 -43.24
CA VAL A 723 -5.22 20.31 -42.84
C VAL A 723 -4.79 18.83 -42.87
N LEU A 724 -4.22 18.37 -43.97
CA LEU A 724 -3.79 16.97 -44.10
C LEU A 724 -2.69 16.60 -43.08
N ALA A 725 -1.70 17.46 -42.88
CA ALA A 725 -0.60 17.21 -41.93
C ALA A 725 -1.09 17.13 -40.48
N THR A 726 -2.01 18.01 -40.09
CA THR A 726 -2.61 17.99 -38.75
C THR A 726 -3.45 16.75 -38.54
N VAL A 727 -4.30 16.38 -39.51
CA VAL A 727 -5.11 15.16 -39.43
C VAL A 727 -4.20 13.93 -39.29
N LYS A 728 -3.15 13.82 -40.12
CA LYS A 728 -2.17 12.73 -40.01
C LYS A 728 -1.58 12.63 -38.60
N LYS A 729 -1.12 13.76 -38.04
CA LYS A 729 -0.51 13.78 -36.71
C LYS A 729 -1.48 13.33 -35.61
N ILE A 730 -2.75 13.70 -35.71
CA ILE A 730 -3.80 13.26 -34.77
C ILE A 730 -3.99 11.74 -34.85
N ILE A 731 -4.03 11.20 -36.08
CA ILE A 731 -4.20 9.76 -36.30
C ILE A 731 -2.99 8.97 -35.80
N GLU A 732 -1.77 9.47 -36.04
CA GLU A 732 -0.54 8.88 -35.51
C GLU A 732 -0.52 8.88 -33.98
N GLY A 733 -0.95 9.97 -33.34
CA GLY A 733 -1.11 10.02 -31.88
C GLY A 733 -2.11 8.98 -31.37
N ALA A 734 -3.29 8.88 -32.00
CA ALA A 734 -4.28 7.88 -31.63
C ALA A 734 -3.78 6.43 -31.82
N LYS A 735 -3.02 6.18 -32.88
CA LYS A 735 -2.36 4.88 -33.13
C LYS A 735 -1.37 4.54 -32.02
N ASP A 736 -0.55 5.51 -31.63
CA ASP A 736 0.47 5.33 -30.60
C ASP A 736 -0.18 5.08 -29.23
N ASP A 737 -1.26 5.81 -28.89
CA ASP A 737 -2.04 5.61 -27.67
C ASP A 737 -2.64 4.21 -27.58
N VAL A 738 -3.28 3.72 -28.66
CA VAL A 738 -3.84 2.35 -28.70
C VAL A 738 -2.72 1.30 -28.63
N SER A 739 -1.61 1.52 -29.32
CA SER A 739 -0.44 0.62 -29.29
C SER A 739 0.16 0.54 -27.89
N GLN A 740 0.22 1.66 -27.17
CA GLN A 740 0.72 1.74 -25.82
C GLN A 740 -0.25 1.07 -24.83
N PHE A 741 -1.57 1.28 -25.00
CA PHE A 741 -2.59 0.60 -24.22
C PHE A 741 -2.48 -0.94 -24.35
N ILE A 742 -2.27 -1.48 -25.55
CA ILE A 742 -2.10 -2.93 -25.75
C ILE A 742 -0.90 -3.47 -24.94
N LYS A 743 0.21 -2.72 -24.89
CA LYS A 743 1.41 -3.11 -24.14
C LYS A 743 1.20 -3.03 -22.63
N ASP A 744 0.65 -1.92 -22.16
CA ASP A 744 0.55 -1.62 -20.72
C ASP A 744 -0.57 -2.40 -20.03
N SER A 745 -1.70 -2.59 -20.72
CA SER A 745 -2.85 -3.33 -20.17
C SER A 745 -2.58 -4.83 -19.96
N SER A 746 -1.52 -5.37 -20.59
CA SER A 746 -1.30 -6.82 -20.67
C SER A 746 -2.50 -7.58 -21.24
N ILE A 747 -3.35 -6.94 -22.06
CA ILE A 747 -4.59 -7.55 -22.61
C ILE A 747 -4.35 -8.87 -23.34
N GLY A 748 -3.15 -9.09 -23.88
CA GLY A 748 -2.74 -10.38 -24.46
C GLY A 748 -2.67 -11.56 -23.48
N LYS A 749 -2.80 -11.33 -22.17
CA LYS A 749 -2.94 -12.38 -21.15
C LYS A 749 -4.39 -12.79 -20.90
N LEU A 750 -5.38 -12.09 -21.47
CA LEU A 750 -6.80 -12.35 -21.24
C LEU A 750 -7.19 -13.77 -21.66
N ASN A 751 -6.82 -14.19 -22.87
CA ASN A 751 -7.09 -15.56 -23.34
C ASN A 751 -6.43 -16.63 -22.46
N GLN A 752 -5.21 -16.38 -22.00
CA GLN A 752 -4.54 -17.30 -21.09
C GLN A 752 -5.25 -17.38 -19.73
N ALA A 753 -5.87 -16.28 -19.29
CA ALA A 753 -6.68 -16.27 -18.08
C ALA A 753 -7.98 -17.05 -18.28
N ILE A 754 -8.70 -16.83 -19.39
CA ILE A 754 -9.89 -17.58 -19.79
C ILE A 754 -9.58 -19.08 -19.81
N GLU A 755 -8.55 -19.50 -20.55
CA GLU A 755 -8.15 -20.91 -20.68
C GLU A 755 -7.79 -21.54 -19.32
N LYS A 756 -7.10 -20.81 -18.45
CA LYS A 756 -6.77 -21.29 -17.09
C LYS A 756 -8.01 -21.48 -16.23
N VAL A 757 -8.98 -20.57 -16.27
CA VAL A 757 -10.21 -20.68 -15.50
C VAL A 757 -11.07 -21.84 -16.01
N GLU A 758 -11.16 -22.03 -17.33
CA GLU A 758 -11.84 -23.20 -17.89
C GLU A 758 -11.17 -24.53 -17.52
N ASN A 759 -9.84 -24.57 -17.48
CA ASN A 759 -9.12 -25.77 -17.05
C ASN A 759 -9.35 -26.06 -15.54
N MET A 760 -9.45 -25.02 -14.71
CA MET A 760 -9.86 -25.18 -13.32
C MET A 760 -11.29 -25.74 -13.22
N ARG A 761 -12.22 -25.25 -14.05
CA ARG A 761 -13.58 -25.79 -14.13
C ARG A 761 -13.60 -27.29 -14.40
N LYS A 762 -12.87 -27.75 -15.42
CA LYS A 762 -12.76 -29.17 -15.78
C LYS A 762 -12.22 -30.01 -14.62
N THR A 763 -11.30 -29.45 -13.83
CA THR A 763 -10.72 -30.11 -12.65
C THR A 763 -11.73 -30.23 -11.50
N PHE A 764 -12.52 -29.18 -11.23
CA PHE A 764 -13.52 -29.17 -10.15
C PHE A 764 -14.82 -29.93 -10.46
N LYS A 765 -15.08 -30.23 -11.73
CA LYS A 765 -16.18 -31.10 -12.17
C LYS A 765 -15.96 -32.57 -11.79
N TYR A 766 -14.70 -33.00 -11.65
CA TYR A 766 -14.37 -34.34 -11.16
C TYR A 766 -14.66 -34.45 -9.66
N GLU A 767 -15.60 -35.32 -9.29
CA GLU A 767 -16.02 -35.57 -7.90
C GLU A 767 -14.92 -36.22 -7.01
N GLY A 768 -13.67 -36.33 -7.47
CA GLY A 768 -12.63 -37.13 -6.81
C GLY A 768 -12.42 -36.81 -5.32
N VAL A 769 -12.44 -35.53 -4.94
CA VAL A 769 -12.30 -35.13 -3.52
C VAL A 769 -13.56 -35.47 -2.72
N THR A 770 -14.75 -35.22 -3.28
CA THR A 770 -16.03 -35.53 -2.63
C THR A 770 -16.21 -37.04 -2.47
N ALA A 771 -15.86 -37.83 -3.48
CA ALA A 771 -15.87 -39.29 -3.46
C ALA A 771 -14.87 -39.83 -2.43
N ALA A 772 -13.62 -39.35 -2.45
CA ALA A 772 -12.59 -39.76 -1.49
C ALA A 772 -12.99 -39.45 -0.04
N LEU A 773 -13.54 -38.25 0.23
CA LEU A 773 -14.03 -37.88 1.55
C LEU A 773 -15.24 -38.74 1.98
N SER A 774 -16.11 -39.11 1.03
CA SER A 774 -17.25 -40.00 1.30
C SER A 774 -16.81 -41.43 1.63
N ASP A 775 -15.81 -41.95 0.93
CA ASP A 775 -15.22 -43.27 1.20
C ASP A 775 -14.55 -43.32 2.57
N VAL A 776 -13.76 -42.29 2.91
CA VAL A 776 -13.12 -42.16 4.23
C VAL A 776 -14.18 -42.14 5.34
N LEU A 777 -15.28 -41.40 5.16
CA LEU A 777 -16.39 -41.36 6.12
C LEU A 777 -16.97 -42.76 6.37
N LEU A 778 -17.18 -43.52 5.29
CA LEU A 778 -17.75 -44.86 5.35
C LEU A 778 -16.84 -45.87 6.05
N PHE A 779 -15.52 -45.76 5.85
CA PHE A 779 -14.54 -46.58 6.60
C PHE A 779 -14.50 -46.24 8.09
N ILE A 780 -14.55 -44.95 8.44
CA ILE A 780 -14.59 -44.50 9.84
C ILE A 780 -15.87 -44.99 10.53
N GLU A 781 -17.02 -44.95 9.84
CA GLU A 781 -18.29 -45.48 10.37
C GLU A 781 -18.22 -46.98 10.65
N LYS A 782 -17.72 -47.78 9.70
CA LYS A 782 -17.55 -49.23 9.89
C LYS A 782 -16.61 -49.57 11.05
N LEU A 783 -15.52 -48.82 11.21
CA LEU A 783 -14.57 -49.00 12.31
C LEU A 783 -15.21 -48.66 13.66
N HIS A 784 -15.93 -47.54 13.73
CA HIS A 784 -16.64 -47.12 14.94
C HIS A 784 -17.73 -48.12 15.36
N ASP A 785 -18.51 -48.65 14.42
CA ASP A 785 -19.55 -49.65 14.69
C ASP A 785 -18.95 -50.97 15.19
N SER A 786 -17.82 -51.40 14.59
CA SER A 786 -17.09 -52.60 15.02
C SER A 786 -16.56 -52.46 16.45
N LEU A 787 -15.93 -51.33 16.78
CA LEU A 787 -15.41 -51.05 18.13
C LEU A 787 -16.52 -50.88 19.18
N SER A 788 -17.66 -50.31 18.78
CA SER A 788 -18.84 -50.18 19.65
C SER A 788 -19.43 -51.54 19.99
N THR A 789 -19.44 -52.47 19.03
CA THR A 789 -19.85 -53.87 19.26
C THR A 789 -18.88 -54.58 20.22
N THR A 790 -17.57 -54.45 20.01
CA THR A 790 -16.55 -55.08 20.88
C THR A 790 -16.58 -54.57 22.33
N THR A 791 -16.95 -53.31 22.55
CA THR A 791 -17.09 -52.69 23.88
C THR A 791 -18.51 -52.83 24.46
N GLY A 792 -19.46 -53.35 23.68
CA GLY A 792 -20.89 -53.48 24.00
C GLY A 792 -21.61 -52.17 24.31
N LYS A 793 -21.15 -51.06 23.72
CA LYS A 793 -21.94 -49.82 23.67
C LYS A 793 -22.97 -49.97 22.54
N VAL A 794 -24.25 -50.01 22.90
CA VAL A 794 -25.35 -50.18 21.94
C VAL A 794 -25.38 -48.99 20.96
N SER A 795 -25.05 -49.24 19.69
CA SER A 795 -25.43 -48.34 18.60
C SER A 795 -26.91 -48.59 18.27
N SER A 796 -27.62 -47.56 17.83
CA SER A 796 -29.07 -47.57 17.58
C SER A 796 -29.57 -48.61 16.55
N LYS A 797 -28.67 -49.39 15.95
CA LYS A 797 -28.97 -50.41 14.91
C LYS A 797 -28.84 -51.87 15.36
N LEU A 798 -28.33 -52.19 16.56
CA LEU A 798 -28.06 -53.58 16.96
C LEU A 798 -28.85 -53.99 18.22
N LYS A 799 -29.66 -55.06 18.09
CA LYS A 799 -30.42 -55.69 19.19
C LYS A 799 -29.56 -56.80 19.82
N SER A 800 -29.30 -56.68 21.12
CA SER A 800 -28.52 -57.60 21.99
C SER A 800 -26.99 -57.48 21.87
N GLY A 801 -26.36 -56.94 22.91
CA GLY A 801 -24.93 -56.67 22.98
C GLY A 801 -24.13 -57.81 23.62
N THR A 802 -23.27 -58.43 22.83
CA THR A 802 -22.22 -59.34 23.32
C THR A 802 -20.98 -58.51 23.63
N HIS A 803 -20.50 -58.54 24.87
CA HIS A 803 -19.36 -57.72 25.31
C HIS A 803 -18.05 -58.49 25.12
N TYR A 804 -17.64 -58.71 23.87
CA TYR A 804 -16.50 -59.57 23.54
C TYR A 804 -15.21 -59.24 24.33
N ALA A 805 -14.89 -57.96 24.52
CA ALA A 805 -13.71 -57.58 25.29
C ALA A 805 -13.84 -57.93 26.80
N ALA A 806 -15.03 -57.75 27.38
CA ALA A 806 -15.29 -58.06 28.79
C ALA A 806 -15.34 -59.58 29.04
N GLU A 807 -15.89 -60.35 28.10
CA GLU A 807 -15.96 -61.81 28.18
C GLU A 807 -14.56 -62.46 28.13
N VAL A 808 -13.62 -61.88 27.36
CA VAL A 808 -12.23 -62.35 27.34
C VAL A 808 -11.53 -62.04 28.66
N ASP A 809 -11.71 -60.84 29.22
CA ASP A 809 -11.17 -60.49 30.54
C ASP A 809 -11.70 -61.45 31.62
N GLU A 810 -13.00 -61.75 31.60
CA GLU A 810 -13.64 -62.69 32.53
C GLU A 810 -13.09 -64.13 32.37
N ALA A 811 -12.91 -64.61 31.14
CA ALA A 811 -12.36 -65.93 30.87
C ALA A 811 -10.92 -66.10 31.41
N ILE A 812 -10.09 -65.06 31.32
CA ILE A 812 -8.71 -65.06 31.86
C ILE A 812 -8.73 -65.17 33.39
N ASP A 813 -9.66 -64.47 34.06
CA ASP A 813 -9.81 -64.54 35.51
C ASP A 813 -10.38 -65.89 35.99
N GLN A 814 -11.37 -66.43 35.28
CA GLN A 814 -11.97 -67.74 35.61
C GLN A 814 -10.95 -68.89 35.57
N VAL A 815 -9.98 -68.87 34.65
CA VAL A 815 -8.88 -69.87 34.62
C VAL A 815 -8.07 -69.85 35.91
N THR A 816 -7.77 -68.66 36.44
CA THR A 816 -7.01 -68.50 37.69
C THR A 816 -7.82 -69.02 38.88
N THR A 817 -9.08 -68.60 38.98
CA THR A 817 -9.98 -69.01 40.06
C THR A 817 -10.25 -70.51 40.06
N ARG A 818 -10.41 -71.14 38.89
CA ARG A 818 -10.69 -72.58 38.79
C ARG A 818 -9.49 -73.44 39.20
N LEU A 819 -8.27 -73.00 38.88
CA LEU A 819 -7.03 -73.67 39.31
C LEU A 819 -6.86 -73.62 40.84
N GLU A 820 -7.18 -72.49 41.47
CA GLU A 820 -7.13 -72.34 42.93
C GLU A 820 -8.20 -73.16 43.65
N GLN A 821 -9.41 -73.26 43.07
CA GLN A 821 -10.49 -74.09 43.60
C GLN A 821 -10.18 -75.59 43.52
N GLN A 822 -9.51 -76.04 42.46
CA GLN A 822 -9.23 -77.47 42.26
C GLN A 822 -7.94 -77.94 42.94
N ILE A 823 -6.98 -77.04 43.23
CA ILE A 823 -5.70 -77.38 43.89
C ILE A 823 -5.32 -76.26 44.90
N PRO A 824 -5.71 -76.34 46.18
CA PRO A 824 -5.46 -75.29 47.17
C PRO A 824 -3.99 -75.16 47.61
N SER A 825 -3.60 -73.99 48.13
CA SER A 825 -2.19 -73.60 48.37
C SER A 825 -1.61 -74.01 49.74
N GLU A 826 -2.42 -74.44 50.71
CA GLU A 826 -1.94 -74.71 52.08
C GLU A 826 -1.90 -76.21 52.41
N GLY A 827 -0.69 -76.75 52.48
CA GLY A 827 -0.37 -78.07 53.01
C GLY A 827 0.34 -78.97 52.01
N ASN A 828 1.46 -79.58 52.41
CA ASN A 828 2.30 -80.50 51.62
C ASN A 828 1.59 -81.82 51.18
N LYS A 829 0.26 -81.84 51.04
CA LYS A 829 -0.54 -82.97 50.57
C LYS A 829 -1.76 -82.44 49.82
N VAL A 830 -1.91 -82.84 48.56
CA VAL A 830 -3.20 -82.78 47.85
C VAL A 830 -4.24 -83.49 48.71
N ASP A 831 -5.27 -82.77 49.18
CA ASP A 831 -6.36 -83.35 49.97
C ASP A 831 -7.32 -84.10 49.04
N LEU A 832 -7.12 -85.41 48.94
CA LEU A 832 -7.93 -86.33 48.13
C LEU A 832 -9.28 -86.69 48.79
N SER A 833 -9.65 -86.07 49.91
CA SER A 833 -10.87 -86.40 50.66
C SER A 833 -12.11 -85.62 50.23
N LYS A 834 -12.00 -84.68 49.28
CA LYS A 834 -13.13 -83.92 48.72
C LYS A 834 -13.34 -84.30 47.26
N GLU A 835 -14.58 -84.63 46.89
CA GLU A 835 -15.01 -85.07 45.56
C GLU A 835 -14.66 -84.04 44.46
N ASN A 836 -13.46 -84.14 43.88
CA ASN A 836 -13.06 -83.41 42.67
C ASN A 836 -12.24 -84.35 41.78
N ALA A 837 -12.74 -84.59 40.55
CA ALA A 837 -12.09 -85.05 39.30
C ALA A 837 -11.03 -86.19 39.28
N LEU A 838 -10.56 -86.71 40.42
CA LEU A 838 -9.57 -87.79 40.56
C LEU A 838 -10.11 -88.98 41.39
N GLY A 839 -11.42 -89.05 41.61
CA GLY A 839 -12.07 -90.05 42.48
C GLY A 839 -11.86 -91.52 42.07
N ASP A 840 -11.61 -91.80 40.79
CA ASP A 840 -11.30 -93.16 40.33
C ASP A 840 -9.88 -93.62 40.73
N TYR A 841 -8.95 -92.67 40.91
CA TYR A 841 -7.57 -92.95 41.30
C TYR A 841 -7.47 -93.38 42.77
N THR A 842 -8.30 -92.80 43.66
CA THR A 842 -8.37 -93.18 45.08
C THR A 842 -9.02 -94.55 45.31
N LEU A 843 -9.92 -95.01 44.43
CA LEU A 843 -10.49 -96.37 44.47
C LEU A 843 -9.46 -97.48 44.22
N HIS A 844 -8.36 -97.17 43.51
CA HIS A 844 -7.33 -98.15 43.15
C HIS A 844 -6.13 -98.16 44.12
N VAL A 845 -5.95 -97.10 44.93
CA VAL A 845 -4.79 -96.90 45.81
C VAL A 845 -5.21 -96.29 47.17
N ASP A 846 -6.04 -96.98 47.95
CA ASP A 846 -6.30 -96.59 49.35
C ASP A 846 -5.14 -97.05 50.26
N GLN A 847 -4.46 -96.10 50.90
CA GLN A 847 -3.34 -96.31 51.84
C GLN A 847 -3.64 -95.69 53.22
N LYS A 848 -4.83 -95.89 53.79
CA LYS A 848 -5.07 -95.48 55.18
C LYS A 848 -4.07 -96.13 56.15
N TYR A 849 -3.44 -95.26 56.93
CA TYR A 849 -2.23 -95.43 57.77
C TYR A 849 -2.29 -96.53 58.88
N ARG A 850 -3.31 -97.40 58.90
CA ARG A 850 -3.47 -98.47 59.90
C ARG A 850 -3.14 -99.88 59.38
N SER A 851 -3.04 -100.09 58.06
CA SER A 851 -2.73 -101.42 57.48
C SER A 851 -1.26 -101.84 57.64
N LEU A 852 -0.35 -100.90 57.94
CA LEU A 852 1.08 -101.17 58.17
C LEU A 852 1.39 -101.62 59.59
N GLN A 853 0.59 -101.26 60.60
CA GLN A 853 0.82 -101.66 62.00
C GLN A 853 0.38 -103.11 62.30
N ALA A 854 -0.56 -103.67 61.52
CA ALA A 854 -0.96 -105.07 61.68
C ALA A 854 0.08 -106.08 61.17
N LEU A 855 1.07 -105.63 60.38
CA LEU A 855 2.15 -106.46 59.85
C LEU A 855 3.32 -106.65 60.84
N GLU A 856 3.35 -105.92 61.96
CA GLU A 856 4.34 -106.11 63.03
C GLU A 856 3.97 -107.22 64.04
N VAL A 857 2.69 -107.65 64.09
CA VAL A 857 2.20 -108.51 65.20
C VAL A 857 1.38 -109.74 64.76
N GLY A 858 1.35 -110.08 63.47
CA GLY A 858 0.95 -111.43 63.03
C GLY A 858 -0.48 -111.88 63.40
N THR A 859 -1.48 -110.99 63.36
CA THR A 859 -2.89 -111.36 63.55
C THR A 859 -3.70 -111.08 62.27
N VAL A 860 -4.39 -112.10 61.77
CA VAL A 860 -5.31 -111.99 60.63
C VAL A 860 -6.64 -111.44 61.14
N VAL A 861 -7.01 -110.23 60.70
CA VAL A 861 -8.39 -109.72 60.82
C VAL A 861 -8.78 -109.08 59.50
N SER A 862 -9.96 -109.46 58.99
CA SER A 862 -10.51 -109.04 57.70
C SER A 862 -10.88 -107.56 57.71
N TYR A 863 -10.32 -106.78 56.79
CA TYR A 863 -10.88 -105.50 56.37
C TYR A 863 -10.77 -105.40 54.85
N GLU A 864 -11.81 -104.90 54.20
CA GLU A 864 -11.90 -104.70 52.75
C GLU A 864 -10.76 -103.77 52.27
N ALA A 865 -9.81 -104.31 51.53
CA ALA A 865 -8.72 -103.58 50.89
C ALA A 865 -9.00 -103.41 49.39
N GLY A 866 -8.56 -102.29 48.79
CA GLY A 866 -8.79 -101.97 47.37
C GLY A 866 -8.23 -103.01 46.37
N ALA A 867 -8.60 -102.87 45.09
CA ALA A 867 -8.46 -103.90 44.06
C ALA A 867 -7.03 -104.41 43.79
N LEU A 868 -5.99 -103.61 44.05
CA LEU A 868 -4.59 -103.98 43.80
C LEU A 868 -3.97 -104.80 44.97
N PRO A 869 -4.16 -104.46 46.26
CA PRO A 869 -3.87 -105.35 47.40
C PRO A 869 -4.59 -106.70 47.36
N GLY A 870 -5.83 -106.75 46.86
CA GLY A 870 -6.63 -107.99 46.75
C GLY A 870 -6.00 -109.04 45.83
N LYS A 871 -5.48 -108.64 44.66
CA LYS A 871 -4.80 -109.54 43.71
C LYS A 871 -3.47 -110.10 44.23
N ILE A 872 -2.85 -109.44 45.21
CA ILE A 872 -1.63 -109.92 45.88
C ILE A 872 -1.97 -110.99 46.94
N MET A 873 -3.18 -110.97 47.53
CA MET A 873 -3.68 -112.06 48.41
C MET A 873 -3.99 -113.35 47.64
N ASP A 874 -4.49 -113.27 46.40
CA ASP A 874 -4.81 -114.45 45.58
C ASP A 874 -3.56 -115.33 45.28
N ILE A 875 -2.39 -114.71 45.10
CA ILE A 875 -1.11 -115.39 44.85
C ILE A 875 -0.64 -116.16 46.10
N GLN A 876 -1.03 -115.71 47.29
CA GLN A 876 -0.68 -116.35 48.56
C GLN A 876 -1.52 -117.62 48.83
N GLY A 877 -2.70 -117.74 48.18
CA GLY A 877 -3.59 -118.90 48.32
C GLY A 877 -3.20 -120.12 47.48
N GLN A 878 -2.54 -119.92 46.33
CA GLN A 878 -2.21 -121.02 45.40
C GLN A 878 -0.96 -121.84 45.78
N VAL A 879 -0.23 -121.45 46.83
CA VAL A 879 1.04 -122.10 47.23
C VAL A 879 0.84 -123.13 48.37
N ASN A 880 -0.36 -123.27 48.92
CA ASN A 880 -0.63 -124.09 50.12
C ASN A 880 -1.54 -125.33 49.88
N GLY A 881 -1.43 -126.03 48.74
CA GLY A 881 -2.20 -127.26 48.42
C GLY A 881 -1.44 -128.58 48.64
N ASP A 882 -2.13 -129.59 49.16
CA ASP A 882 -1.65 -130.74 49.96
C ASP A 882 -1.10 -132.00 49.23
N ASP A 883 -0.67 -131.93 47.97
CA ASP A 883 -0.67 -133.14 47.11
C ASP A 883 0.66 -133.91 46.90
N VAL A 884 1.73 -133.72 47.70
CA VAL A 884 3.03 -134.37 47.37
C VAL A 884 3.88 -134.86 48.57
N LEU A 885 3.29 -135.53 49.55
CA LEU A 885 4.04 -136.29 50.57
C LEU A 885 4.20 -137.79 50.20
N GLY A 886 5.44 -138.30 50.22
CA GLY A 886 5.72 -139.64 50.77
C GLY A 886 6.54 -140.63 49.94
N LYS A 887 7.75 -140.97 50.44
CA LYS A 887 8.18 -142.33 50.89
C LYS A 887 9.72 -142.45 51.01
N VAL A 888 10.20 -142.69 52.22
CA VAL A 888 11.59 -143.02 52.61
C VAL A 888 11.65 -144.51 53.02
N SER A 889 12.75 -145.24 52.78
CA SER A 889 12.98 -146.57 53.43
C SER A 889 14.46 -146.85 53.73
N ASP A 890 14.73 -147.39 54.93
CA ASP A 890 16.04 -147.53 55.59
C ASP A 890 16.77 -148.88 55.37
N GLU A 891 17.44 -149.08 54.23
CA GLU A 891 18.34 -150.24 54.02
C GLU A 891 19.68 -149.83 53.41
N ASN A 892 20.74 -150.62 53.63
CA ASN A 892 22.06 -150.44 53.01
C ASN A 892 22.26 -151.55 51.95
N ASP A 893 22.62 -151.20 50.71
CA ASP A 893 23.18 -152.17 49.75
C ASP A 893 24.65 -151.83 49.46
N THR A 894 25.49 -152.86 49.53
CA THR A 894 26.95 -152.82 49.45
C THR A 894 27.49 -153.16 48.06
N THR A 895 26.67 -153.19 47.01
CA THR A 895 27.16 -153.52 45.67
C THR A 895 26.57 -152.65 44.55
N ASN A 896 27.43 -151.79 43.99
CA ASN A 896 27.33 -151.02 42.72
C ASN A 896 26.77 -149.57 42.73
N ILE A 897 27.44 -148.76 41.90
CA ILE A 897 27.19 -147.34 41.56
C ILE A 897 25.85 -147.23 40.79
N PRO A 898 24.92 -146.33 41.15
CA PRO A 898 23.69 -146.16 40.37
C PRO A 898 23.90 -145.25 39.15
N SER A 899 23.65 -145.78 37.96
CA SER A 899 23.26 -144.98 36.78
C SER A 899 21.79 -144.55 36.88
N MET A 900 21.38 -143.60 36.04
CA MET A 900 20.00 -143.09 35.93
C MET A 900 18.93 -144.19 36.01
N GLY A 901 18.04 -144.13 37.01
CA GLY A 901 16.78 -144.89 36.99
C GLY A 901 16.32 -145.66 38.24
N HIS A 902 16.70 -145.30 39.47
CA HIS A 902 16.14 -145.94 40.69
C HIS A 902 15.55 -144.90 41.69
N ASP A 903 14.31 -145.16 42.15
CA ASP A 903 13.46 -144.31 43.01
C ASP A 903 13.74 -144.44 44.53
N LYS A 904 14.99 -144.67 44.97
CA LYS A 904 15.38 -144.71 46.40
C LYS A 904 16.80 -144.15 46.61
N VAL A 905 17.01 -143.38 47.70
CA VAL A 905 18.31 -142.78 48.09
C VAL A 905 18.93 -143.56 49.26
N TYR A 906 20.20 -143.96 49.14
CA TYR A 906 20.96 -144.72 50.14
C TYR A 906 22.09 -143.89 50.79
N ARG A 907 22.64 -144.38 51.91
CA ARG A 907 23.40 -143.59 52.90
C ARG A 907 24.80 -143.09 52.48
N ASN A 908 25.37 -143.53 51.35
CA ASN A 908 26.77 -143.28 50.96
C ASN A 908 26.96 -142.52 49.62
N THR A 909 25.90 -141.93 49.05
CA THR A 909 25.95 -141.31 47.71
C THR A 909 26.78 -140.01 47.64
N PHE A 910 26.94 -139.27 48.73
CA PHE A 910 27.53 -137.91 48.68
C PHE A 910 29.06 -137.84 48.78
N ASP A 911 29.74 -138.89 49.25
CA ASP A 911 31.20 -138.88 49.36
C ASP A 911 31.89 -138.89 48.00
N LEU A 912 31.23 -139.44 46.96
CA LEU A 912 31.79 -139.55 45.61
C LEU A 912 31.68 -138.25 44.78
N LEU A 913 30.82 -137.30 45.15
CA LEU A 913 30.62 -136.04 44.41
C LEU A 913 31.59 -134.93 44.83
N LEU A 914 32.16 -135.01 46.05
CA LEU A 914 32.98 -133.94 46.61
C LEU A 914 34.36 -133.81 45.93
N GLN A 915 34.89 -134.90 45.37
CA GLN A 915 36.18 -134.89 44.67
C GLN A 915 36.17 -134.11 43.34
N GLN A 916 35.00 -133.85 42.74
CA GLN A 916 34.90 -133.16 41.44
C GLN A 916 34.95 -131.62 41.56
N ILE A 917 34.68 -131.06 42.75
CA ILE A 917 34.54 -129.62 42.96
C ILE A 917 35.89 -128.91 43.12
N GLU A 918 36.89 -129.57 43.70
CA GLU A 918 38.21 -128.97 43.96
C GLU A 918 38.99 -128.66 42.66
N SER A 919 38.75 -129.40 41.58
CA SER A 919 39.42 -129.20 40.29
C SER A 919 38.95 -127.96 39.51
N ASN A 920 37.76 -127.43 39.76
CA ASN A 920 37.17 -126.34 38.95
C ASN A 920 37.52 -124.92 39.45
N MET A 921 37.97 -124.78 40.70
CA MET A 921 38.22 -123.47 41.31
C MET A 921 39.58 -122.86 40.88
N GLN A 922 40.56 -123.69 40.51
CA GLN A 922 41.87 -123.24 40.02
C GLN A 922 41.76 -122.55 38.64
N THR A 923 40.93 -123.10 37.74
CA THR A 923 40.76 -122.60 36.36
C THR A 923 40.03 -121.25 36.28
N PHE A 924 39.19 -120.93 37.27
CA PHE A 924 38.42 -119.68 37.30
C PHE A 924 39.30 -118.44 37.59
N CYS A 925 40.29 -118.57 38.47
CA CYS A 925 41.18 -117.46 38.82
C CYS A 925 42.09 -117.03 37.66
N GLU A 926 42.56 -117.97 36.84
CA GLU A 926 43.40 -117.68 35.67
C GLU A 926 42.62 -116.97 34.54
N ALA A 927 41.32 -117.27 34.38
CA ALA A 927 40.48 -116.64 33.36
C ALA A 927 40.16 -115.15 33.66
N VAL A 928 40.09 -114.76 34.94
CA VAL A 928 39.78 -113.38 35.36
C VAL A 928 40.98 -112.45 35.15
N GLU A 929 42.23 -112.91 35.32
CA GLU A 929 43.43 -112.10 35.09
C GLU A 929 43.61 -111.74 33.60
N GLY A 930 43.28 -112.66 32.69
CA GLY A 930 43.30 -112.44 31.24
C GLY A 930 42.27 -111.41 30.73
N LEU A 931 41.13 -111.24 31.41
CA LEU A 931 40.10 -110.27 30.98
C LEU A 931 40.44 -108.81 31.37
N VAL A 932 41.32 -108.61 32.35
CA VAL A 932 41.62 -107.28 32.91
C VAL A 932 42.86 -106.64 32.27
N LYS A 933 43.94 -107.41 32.02
CA LYS A 933 45.28 -106.88 31.68
C LYS A 933 45.78 -107.13 30.25
N THR A 934 44.97 -107.63 29.32
CA THR A 934 45.47 -108.04 28.00
C THR A 934 45.87 -106.86 27.09
N ASP A 935 47.11 -106.86 26.59
CA ASP A 935 47.70 -105.83 25.71
C ASP A 935 47.40 -106.05 24.20
N ALA A 936 46.31 -106.73 23.87
CA ALA A 936 45.98 -107.03 22.48
C ALA A 936 45.54 -105.79 21.69
N GLY A 937 46.11 -105.60 20.49
CA GLY A 937 45.74 -104.56 19.51
C GLY A 937 46.54 -103.25 19.59
N THR A 938 46.47 -102.41 18.54
CA THR A 938 47.11 -101.08 18.50
C THR A 938 46.07 -99.95 18.60
N VAL A 939 46.43 -98.81 19.19
CA VAL A 939 45.50 -97.68 19.43
C VAL A 939 45.13 -96.88 18.16
N LYS A 940 45.67 -97.27 16.99
CA LYS A 940 45.49 -96.57 15.70
C LYS A 940 44.35 -97.11 14.84
N ASP A 941 43.65 -98.15 15.28
CA ASP A 941 42.52 -98.73 14.55
C ASP A 941 41.25 -97.87 14.70
N VAL A 942 40.28 -97.96 13.77
CA VAL A 942 39.05 -97.13 13.77
C VAL A 942 38.07 -97.49 14.90
N ILE A 943 38.18 -98.68 15.47
CA ILE A 943 37.27 -99.21 16.50
C ILE A 943 38.12 -100.00 17.52
N PRO A 944 37.85 -99.90 18.84
CA PRO A 944 38.63 -100.63 19.84
C PRO A 944 38.57 -102.15 19.66
N ASN A 945 39.71 -102.83 19.77
CA ASN A 945 39.80 -104.28 19.64
C ASN A 945 39.04 -104.98 20.78
N LYS A 946 38.17 -105.96 20.44
CA LYS A 946 37.32 -106.68 21.40
C LYS A 946 38.10 -107.48 22.45
N SER A 947 39.38 -107.78 22.21
CA SER A 947 40.24 -108.53 23.12
C SER A 947 41.16 -107.64 23.96
N ARG A 948 41.06 -106.30 23.83
CA ARG A 948 41.86 -105.35 24.61
C ARG A 948 41.35 -105.32 26.06
N GLY A 949 42.27 -105.42 27.01
CA GLY A 949 41.94 -105.43 28.44
C GLY A 949 41.15 -104.19 28.86
N VAL A 950 40.20 -104.37 29.78
CA VAL A 950 39.31 -103.28 30.24
C VAL A 950 40.10 -102.11 30.82
N GLN A 951 41.24 -102.35 31.47
CA GLN A 951 42.10 -101.29 31.98
C GLN A 951 42.69 -100.41 30.86
N ASN A 952 43.23 -101.04 29.81
CA ASN A 952 43.82 -100.34 28.66
C ASN A 952 42.75 -99.56 27.87
N LEU A 953 41.53 -100.09 27.74
CA LEU A 953 40.41 -99.38 27.11
C LEU A 953 39.98 -98.12 27.88
N LEU A 954 40.09 -98.14 29.23
CA LEU A 954 39.78 -96.98 30.07
C LEU A 954 40.87 -95.91 30.00
N GLU A 955 42.14 -96.30 29.89
CA GLU A 955 43.27 -95.38 29.67
C GLU A 955 43.23 -94.73 28.28
N ASP A 956 42.81 -95.46 27.25
CA ASP A 956 42.57 -94.91 25.91
C ASP A 956 41.44 -93.86 25.95
N LEU A 957 40.34 -94.14 26.67
CA LEU A 957 39.23 -93.19 26.86
C LEU A 957 39.69 -91.91 27.62
N GLN A 958 40.59 -92.05 28.59
CA GLN A 958 41.17 -90.91 29.31
C GLN A 958 42.01 -90.00 28.39
N THR A 959 42.72 -90.59 27.44
CA THR A 959 43.53 -89.89 26.43
C THR A 959 42.65 -89.10 25.45
N MET A 960 41.53 -89.69 25.01
CA MET A 960 40.54 -89.04 24.12
C MET A 960 39.84 -87.83 24.73
N ILE A 961 39.82 -87.71 26.06
CA ILE A 961 39.26 -86.55 26.76
C ILE A 961 40.26 -85.37 26.75
N HIS A 962 41.56 -85.64 26.86
CA HIS A 962 42.55 -84.64 27.25
C HIS A 962 43.58 -84.23 26.20
N SER A 963 44.13 -85.19 25.43
CA SER A 963 45.46 -85.01 24.85
C SER A 963 45.65 -85.51 23.43
N ASP A 964 44.90 -86.52 22.97
CA ASP A 964 45.09 -87.05 21.61
C ASP A 964 43.79 -87.64 21.04
N THR A 965 43.74 -87.77 19.72
CA THR A 965 42.62 -88.38 19.00
C THR A 965 42.89 -89.86 18.76
N LEU A 966 41.99 -90.73 19.22
CA LEU A 966 42.08 -92.19 19.06
C LEU A 966 40.81 -92.70 18.38
N TYR A 967 40.87 -93.89 17.77
CA TYR A 967 39.69 -94.53 17.16
C TYR A 967 38.95 -93.69 16.12
N GLY A 968 39.69 -92.92 15.31
CA GLY A 968 39.13 -92.17 14.18
C GLY A 968 38.36 -90.89 14.55
N THR A 969 38.41 -90.42 15.80
CA THR A 969 37.85 -89.12 16.19
C THR A 969 38.68 -87.97 15.61
N GLN A 970 38.07 -86.88 15.14
CA GLN A 970 38.79 -85.79 14.46
C GLN A 970 39.43 -84.76 15.42
N ILE A 971 38.82 -84.53 16.58
CA ILE A 971 39.25 -83.53 17.58
C ILE A 971 38.86 -84.03 18.98
N HIS A 972 39.72 -83.80 19.97
CA HIS A 972 39.45 -84.18 21.35
C HIS A 972 38.60 -83.13 22.08
N LEU A 973 37.84 -83.54 23.11
CA LEU A 973 36.84 -82.69 23.78
C LEU A 973 37.41 -81.37 24.32
N ARG A 974 38.64 -81.40 24.84
CA ARG A 974 39.31 -80.21 25.37
C ARG A 974 39.79 -79.21 24.31
N GLU A 975 40.06 -79.66 23.09
CA GLU A 975 40.41 -78.79 21.97
C GLU A 975 39.17 -78.07 21.44
N MET A 976 38.03 -78.76 21.33
CA MET A 976 36.74 -78.12 21.03
C MET A 976 36.37 -77.02 22.03
N TYR A 977 36.61 -77.25 23.33
CA TYR A 977 36.39 -76.24 24.37
C TYR A 977 37.27 -74.99 24.13
N LYS A 978 38.55 -75.17 23.80
CA LYS A 978 39.46 -74.05 23.51
C LYS A 978 39.07 -73.29 22.25
N GLU A 979 38.69 -73.99 21.19
CA GLU A 979 38.30 -73.38 19.91
C GLU A 979 37.07 -72.48 20.09
N ILE A 980 36.03 -72.99 20.76
CA ILE A 980 34.80 -72.23 21.04
C ILE A 980 35.11 -71.03 21.95
N ASN A 981 35.88 -71.23 23.03
CA ASN A 981 36.13 -70.16 24.00
C ASN A 981 37.06 -69.06 23.46
N THR A 982 38.09 -69.42 22.71
CA THR A 982 39.20 -68.50 22.38
C THR A 982 39.05 -67.90 20.99
N ASN A 983 38.67 -68.69 19.98
CA ASN A 983 38.61 -68.24 18.59
C ASN A 983 37.21 -67.76 18.20
N ILE A 984 36.15 -68.45 18.65
CA ILE A 984 34.77 -68.08 18.31
C ILE A 984 34.24 -66.97 19.25
N ILE A 985 34.32 -67.16 20.57
CA ILE A 985 33.83 -66.16 21.55
C ILE A 985 34.83 -65.02 21.75
N GLY A 986 36.10 -65.34 22.02
CA GLY A 986 37.22 -64.41 22.10
C GLY A 986 37.21 -63.43 23.29
N ASP A 987 38.21 -62.55 23.30
CA ASP A 987 38.48 -61.54 24.34
C ASP A 987 38.32 -60.12 23.78
N ALA A 988 37.87 -59.19 24.63
CA ALA A 988 37.74 -57.77 24.31
C ALA A 988 39.07 -56.97 24.37
N ARG A 989 40.11 -57.48 25.05
CA ARG A 989 41.35 -56.73 25.35
C ARG A 989 42.38 -56.68 24.22
N SER A 990 42.18 -57.40 23.11
CA SER A 990 43.14 -57.47 22.00
C SER A 990 42.80 -56.59 20.79
N TYR A 991 41.85 -55.65 20.92
CA TYR A 991 41.23 -54.99 19.78
C TYR A 991 41.83 -53.61 19.46
N ASN A 992 42.14 -53.38 18.18
CA ASN A 992 42.57 -52.10 17.59
C ASN A 992 41.56 -51.70 16.51
N SER A 993 41.20 -50.41 16.41
CA SER A 993 40.08 -49.91 15.58
C SER A 993 40.19 -50.18 14.07
N ASP A 994 41.38 -50.53 13.59
CA ASP A 994 41.69 -50.64 12.16
C ASP A 994 41.61 -52.09 11.62
N THR A 995 41.32 -53.09 12.46
CA THR A 995 41.22 -54.49 12.03
C THR A 995 39.77 -54.98 11.95
N VAL A 996 39.50 -55.81 10.94
CA VAL A 996 38.21 -56.49 10.75
C VAL A 996 37.95 -57.41 11.94
N PRO A 997 36.76 -57.34 12.58
CA PRO A 997 36.48 -58.15 13.75
C PRO A 997 36.48 -59.65 13.41
N SER A 998 37.26 -60.44 14.15
CA SER A 998 37.46 -61.87 13.88
C SER A 998 36.78 -62.81 14.88
N ASN A 999 36.22 -62.26 15.97
CA ASN A 999 35.49 -63.03 16.98
C ASN A 999 34.19 -62.31 17.41
N LEU A 1000 33.30 -63.06 18.08
CA LEU A 1000 31.96 -62.59 18.44
C LEU A 1000 31.99 -61.37 19.38
N THR A 1001 32.97 -61.28 20.27
CA THR A 1001 33.13 -60.15 21.20
C THR A 1001 33.53 -58.86 20.48
N GLN A 1002 34.40 -58.92 19.47
CA GLN A 1002 34.76 -57.76 18.65
C GLN A 1002 33.61 -57.31 17.73
N ILE A 1003 32.87 -58.25 17.14
CA ILE A 1003 31.66 -57.95 16.35
C ILE A 1003 30.65 -57.16 17.21
N MET A 1004 30.47 -57.54 18.48
CA MET A 1004 29.60 -56.80 19.41
C MET A 1004 30.08 -55.37 19.68
N VAL A 1005 31.39 -55.10 19.72
CA VAL A 1005 31.94 -53.75 19.91
C VAL A 1005 31.60 -52.86 18.71
N PHE A 1006 31.83 -53.34 17.48
CA PHE A 1006 31.45 -52.61 16.27
C PHE A 1006 29.95 -52.39 16.16
N ALA A 1007 29.15 -53.42 16.47
CA ALA A 1007 27.70 -53.32 16.49
C ALA A 1007 27.24 -52.23 17.47
N ASN A 1008 27.87 -52.14 18.65
CA ASN A 1008 27.58 -51.08 19.61
C ASN A 1008 28.02 -49.69 19.09
N MET A 1009 29.21 -49.56 18.48
CA MET A 1009 29.67 -48.28 17.90
C MET A 1009 28.79 -47.79 16.75
N PHE A 1010 28.36 -48.70 15.88
CA PHE A 1010 27.41 -48.39 14.81
C PHE A 1010 26.09 -47.86 15.39
N ASN A 1011 25.57 -48.53 16.43
CA ASN A 1011 24.33 -48.18 17.11
C ASN A 1011 24.40 -46.87 17.93
N SER A 1012 25.51 -46.64 18.65
CA SER A 1012 25.67 -45.49 19.56
C SER A 1012 26.15 -44.23 18.86
N THR A 1013 26.90 -44.37 17.75
CA THR A 1013 27.66 -43.27 17.16
C THR A 1013 27.33 -43.05 15.70
N ALA A 1014 27.43 -44.08 14.85
CA ALA A 1014 27.25 -43.91 13.41
C ALA A 1014 25.81 -43.51 13.03
N ILE A 1015 24.80 -44.16 13.62
CA ILE A 1015 23.39 -43.84 13.37
C ILE A 1015 23.05 -42.39 13.79
N PRO A 1016 23.32 -41.96 15.04
CA PRO A 1016 23.02 -40.58 15.45
C PRO A 1016 23.80 -39.53 14.65
N ASN A 1017 25.09 -39.74 14.39
CA ASN A 1017 25.91 -38.76 13.67
C ASN A 1017 25.37 -38.52 12.27
N ARG A 1018 25.04 -39.58 11.53
CA ARG A 1018 24.61 -39.44 10.14
C ARG A 1018 23.24 -38.78 10.00
N ILE A 1019 22.33 -39.07 10.92
CA ILE A 1019 21.00 -38.43 10.98
C ILE A 1019 21.14 -36.96 11.38
N ASN A 1020 21.96 -36.64 12.39
CA ASN A 1020 22.20 -35.27 12.83
C ASN A 1020 22.89 -34.41 11.76
N GLU A 1021 23.83 -34.96 10.99
CA GLU A 1021 24.41 -34.30 9.81
C GLU A 1021 23.32 -33.94 8.79
N CYS A 1022 22.43 -34.88 8.47
CA CYS A 1022 21.31 -34.64 7.56
C CYS A 1022 20.36 -33.53 8.06
N ILE A 1023 20.00 -33.54 9.35
CA ILE A 1023 19.17 -32.49 9.97
C ILE A 1023 19.88 -31.14 9.92
N SER A 1024 21.19 -31.10 10.17
CA SER A 1024 22.00 -29.89 10.07
C SER A 1024 21.99 -29.32 8.65
N ASP A 1025 22.15 -30.16 7.64
CA ASP A 1025 22.11 -29.75 6.23
C ASP A 1025 20.73 -29.22 5.83
N ILE A 1026 19.65 -29.90 6.22
CA ILE A 1026 18.27 -29.44 6.02
C ILE A 1026 18.06 -28.08 6.71
N THR A 1027 18.50 -27.95 7.95
CA THR A 1027 18.37 -26.70 8.74
C THR A 1027 19.11 -25.54 8.09
N ALA A 1028 20.34 -25.76 7.63
CA ALA A 1028 21.13 -24.75 6.94
C ALA A 1028 20.44 -24.31 5.63
N LYS A 1029 19.95 -25.27 4.84
CA LYS A 1029 19.27 -25.00 3.57
C LYS A 1029 17.97 -24.22 3.78
N VAL A 1030 17.11 -24.65 4.71
CA VAL A 1030 15.84 -23.95 5.01
C VAL A 1030 16.10 -22.52 5.50
N LYS A 1031 17.06 -22.31 6.40
CA LYS A 1031 17.42 -20.96 6.89
C LYS A 1031 17.88 -20.05 5.75
N TYR A 1032 18.73 -20.55 4.85
CA TYR A 1032 19.21 -19.80 3.70
C TYR A 1032 18.06 -19.42 2.75
N GLU A 1033 17.28 -20.41 2.30
CA GLU A 1033 16.17 -20.20 1.37
C GLU A 1033 15.12 -19.23 1.92
N VAL A 1034 14.76 -19.37 3.21
CA VAL A 1034 13.80 -18.45 3.85
C VAL A 1034 14.36 -17.04 3.96
N THR A 1035 15.63 -16.88 4.30
CA THR A 1035 16.27 -15.55 4.38
C THR A 1035 16.25 -14.85 3.02
N GLU A 1036 16.64 -15.53 1.95
CA GLU A 1036 16.60 -15.00 0.59
C GLU A 1036 15.17 -14.69 0.13
N LYS A 1037 14.20 -15.53 0.51
CA LYS A 1037 12.80 -15.30 0.16
C LYS A 1037 12.20 -14.11 0.91
N ILE A 1038 12.49 -13.94 2.20
CA ILE A 1038 12.09 -12.75 2.97
C ILE A 1038 12.66 -11.49 2.30
N LYS A 1039 13.95 -11.49 1.96
CA LYS A 1039 14.62 -10.37 1.29
C LYS A 1039 13.93 -10.02 -0.02
N THR A 1040 13.67 -11.03 -0.86
CA THR A 1040 13.01 -10.87 -2.16
C THR A 1040 11.58 -10.33 -2.03
N LEU A 1041 10.78 -10.87 -1.11
CA LEU A 1041 9.40 -10.43 -0.89
C LEU A 1041 9.33 -8.98 -0.39
N LYS A 1042 10.19 -8.61 0.56
CA LYS A 1042 10.27 -7.22 1.05
C LYS A 1042 10.69 -6.25 -0.05
N LYS A 1043 11.67 -6.62 -0.87
CA LYS A 1043 12.10 -5.84 -2.04
C LYS A 1043 10.97 -5.67 -3.05
N SER A 1044 10.21 -6.74 -3.32
CA SER A 1044 9.04 -6.68 -4.21
C SER A 1044 7.93 -5.77 -3.65
N ALA A 1045 7.62 -5.87 -2.35
CA ALA A 1045 6.63 -5.01 -1.70
C ALA A 1045 7.04 -3.52 -1.74
N LEU A 1046 8.32 -3.22 -1.48
CA LEU A 1046 8.86 -1.87 -1.64
C LEU A 1046 8.75 -1.38 -3.08
N SER A 1047 9.12 -2.21 -4.06
CA SER A 1047 9.03 -1.85 -5.48
C SER A 1047 7.59 -1.53 -5.89
N GLN A 1048 6.62 -2.34 -5.48
CA GLN A 1048 5.21 -2.09 -5.76
C GLN A 1048 4.71 -0.80 -5.10
N PHE A 1049 5.15 -0.52 -3.87
CA PHE A 1049 4.87 0.74 -3.19
C PHE A 1049 5.43 1.94 -3.95
N VAL A 1050 6.71 1.90 -4.35
CA VAL A 1050 7.37 2.96 -5.13
C VAL A 1050 6.61 3.19 -6.44
N THR A 1051 6.37 2.14 -7.23
CA THR A 1051 5.64 2.24 -8.50
C THR A 1051 4.26 2.88 -8.33
N ARG A 1052 3.48 2.41 -7.35
CA ARG A 1052 2.14 2.93 -7.08
C ARG A 1052 2.18 4.40 -6.67
N LYS A 1053 3.08 4.77 -5.76
CA LYS A 1053 3.16 6.14 -5.24
C LYS A 1053 3.73 7.12 -6.25
N THR A 1054 4.64 6.70 -7.13
CA THR A 1054 5.06 7.52 -8.28
C THR A 1054 3.88 7.80 -9.21
N ALA A 1055 3.05 6.79 -9.53
CA ALA A 1055 1.86 6.98 -10.37
C ALA A 1055 0.82 7.91 -9.71
N GLU A 1056 0.51 7.70 -8.43
CA GLU A 1056 -0.40 8.57 -7.67
C GLU A 1056 0.12 10.03 -7.60
N LEU A 1057 1.44 10.22 -7.47
CA LEU A 1057 2.06 11.55 -7.46
C LEU A 1057 1.99 12.24 -8.84
N GLU A 1058 2.12 11.48 -9.93
CA GLU A 1058 1.93 12.01 -11.29
C GLU A 1058 0.50 12.48 -11.53
N GLU A 1059 -0.49 11.75 -11.03
CA GLU A 1059 -1.89 12.21 -11.10
C GLU A 1059 -2.11 13.48 -10.28
N LEU A 1060 -1.51 13.57 -9.08
CA LEU A 1060 -1.54 14.81 -8.29
C LEU A 1060 -0.88 15.98 -9.04
N LYS A 1061 0.29 15.77 -9.69
CA LYS A 1061 0.98 16.78 -10.50
C LYS A 1061 0.10 17.32 -11.62
N LYS A 1062 -0.52 16.43 -12.40
CA LYS A 1062 -1.43 16.80 -13.50
C LYS A 1062 -2.60 17.62 -12.97
N PHE A 1063 -3.20 17.18 -11.86
CA PHE A 1063 -4.31 17.88 -11.22
C PHE A 1063 -3.91 19.27 -10.72
N VAL A 1064 -2.77 19.39 -10.02
CA VAL A 1064 -2.21 20.67 -9.55
C VAL A 1064 -1.97 21.61 -10.73
N HIS A 1065 -1.34 21.11 -11.80
CA HIS A 1065 -1.07 21.91 -13.00
C HIS A 1065 -2.36 22.41 -13.65
N TYR A 1066 -3.36 21.53 -13.79
CA TYR A 1066 -4.67 21.86 -14.34
C TYR A 1066 -5.36 22.97 -13.52
N GLN A 1067 -5.44 22.80 -12.20
CA GLN A 1067 -6.04 23.81 -11.32
C GLN A 1067 -5.27 25.14 -11.35
N LYS A 1068 -3.92 25.12 -11.38
CA LYS A 1068 -3.10 26.33 -11.52
C LYS A 1068 -3.36 27.06 -12.83
N ASN A 1069 -3.60 26.36 -13.93
CA ASN A 1069 -3.97 26.97 -15.20
C ASN A 1069 -5.34 27.65 -15.10
N ILE A 1070 -6.31 27.05 -14.43
CA ILE A 1070 -7.61 27.68 -14.16
C ILE A 1070 -7.44 28.93 -13.28
N ILE A 1071 -6.65 28.83 -12.20
CA ILE A 1071 -6.34 29.96 -11.32
C ILE A 1071 -5.70 31.11 -12.12
N SER A 1072 -4.74 30.80 -12.98
CA SER A 1072 -4.04 31.80 -13.82
C SER A 1072 -4.99 32.50 -14.79
N LYS A 1073 -5.90 31.75 -15.44
CA LYS A 1073 -6.96 32.31 -16.31
C LYS A 1073 -7.95 33.17 -15.53
N THR A 1074 -8.31 32.73 -14.33
CA THR A 1074 -9.24 33.43 -13.43
C THR A 1074 -8.63 34.74 -12.94
N ILE A 1075 -7.32 34.75 -12.61
CA ILE A 1075 -6.55 35.95 -12.29
C ILE A 1075 -6.52 36.90 -13.48
N PHE A 1076 -6.15 36.42 -14.67
CA PHE A 1076 -6.10 37.25 -15.87
C PHE A 1076 -7.46 37.90 -16.16
N THR A 1077 -8.54 37.13 -16.09
CA THR A 1077 -9.90 37.62 -16.29
C THR A 1077 -10.24 38.68 -15.25
N ASN A 1078 -9.99 38.42 -13.95
CA ASN A 1078 -10.28 39.39 -12.89
C ASN A 1078 -9.46 40.69 -13.00
N GLN A 1079 -8.24 40.65 -13.53
CA GLN A 1079 -7.41 41.84 -13.75
C GLN A 1079 -7.81 42.65 -14.99
N THR A 1080 -8.46 42.02 -15.96
CA THR A 1080 -8.86 42.64 -17.23
C THR A 1080 -10.33 43.00 -17.28
N THR A 1081 -11.13 42.52 -16.34
CA THR A 1081 -12.58 42.76 -16.27
C THR A 1081 -13.02 43.53 -15.02
N GLY A 1082 -14.26 43.99 -15.01
CA GLY A 1082 -14.89 44.70 -13.90
C GLY A 1082 -14.16 45.98 -13.54
N LEU A 1083 -14.25 46.37 -12.26
CA LEU A 1083 -13.62 47.58 -11.75
C LEU A 1083 -12.09 47.55 -11.84
N LYS A 1084 -11.45 46.39 -11.65
CA LYS A 1084 -9.98 46.27 -11.76
C LYS A 1084 -9.51 46.49 -13.19
N GLY A 1085 -10.22 45.93 -14.16
CA GLY A 1085 -10.00 46.19 -15.59
C GLY A 1085 -10.21 47.66 -15.96
N LEU A 1086 -11.25 48.28 -15.40
CA LEU A 1086 -11.50 49.72 -15.58
C LEU A 1086 -10.33 50.56 -15.03
N MET A 1087 -9.85 50.30 -13.81
CA MET A 1087 -8.71 51.01 -13.21
C MET A 1087 -7.43 50.84 -14.03
N ASN A 1088 -7.16 49.64 -14.51
CA ASN A 1088 -6.03 49.37 -15.39
C ASN A 1088 -6.14 50.13 -16.72
N THR A 1089 -7.36 50.19 -17.28
CA THR A 1089 -7.65 50.94 -18.52
C THR A 1089 -7.47 52.44 -18.32
N ILE A 1090 -7.96 53.00 -17.20
CA ILE A 1090 -7.74 54.41 -16.85
C ILE A 1090 -6.24 54.68 -16.74
N GLY A 1091 -5.51 53.90 -15.94
CA GLY A 1091 -4.09 54.13 -15.68
C GLY A 1091 -3.21 54.04 -16.93
N SER A 1092 -3.45 53.02 -17.76
CA SER A 1092 -2.67 52.78 -18.99
C SER A 1092 -2.85 53.86 -20.05
N ASN A 1093 -4.00 54.53 -20.06
CA ASN A 1093 -4.35 55.54 -21.06
C ASN A 1093 -4.19 57.00 -20.56
N LEU A 1094 -4.13 57.22 -19.24
CA LEU A 1094 -4.10 58.55 -18.63
C LEU A 1094 -2.91 59.40 -19.12
N GLN A 1095 -1.67 58.90 -18.98
CA GLN A 1095 -0.48 59.65 -19.38
C GLN A 1095 -0.35 59.78 -20.91
N SER A 1096 -0.84 58.79 -21.65
CA SER A 1096 -0.71 58.72 -23.11
C SER A 1096 -1.54 59.79 -23.81
N TYR A 1097 -2.70 60.12 -23.24
CA TYR A 1097 -3.74 60.91 -23.91
C TYR A 1097 -4.23 62.14 -23.12
N ILE A 1098 -3.95 62.24 -21.82
CA ILE A 1098 -4.33 63.39 -20.98
C ILE A 1098 -3.06 64.06 -20.44
N ASP A 1099 -2.47 64.93 -21.26
CA ASP A 1099 -1.38 65.82 -20.87
C ASP A 1099 -1.58 67.22 -21.51
N PRO A 1100 -2.09 68.21 -20.77
CA PRO A 1100 -2.32 69.55 -21.30
C PRO A 1100 -1.03 70.32 -21.59
N LEU A 1101 0.13 69.88 -21.10
CA LEU A 1101 1.43 70.44 -21.50
C LEU A 1101 1.84 69.95 -22.89
N ARG A 1102 1.39 68.75 -23.28
CA ARG A 1102 1.57 68.19 -24.63
C ARG A 1102 0.56 68.76 -25.65
N TYR A 1103 -0.63 69.15 -25.20
CA TYR A 1103 -1.72 69.60 -26.07
C TYR A 1103 -2.16 71.04 -25.72
N PRO A 1104 -1.53 72.08 -26.32
CA PRO A 1104 -1.70 73.47 -25.90
C PRO A 1104 -3.01 74.12 -26.41
N SER A 1105 -3.88 73.38 -27.09
CA SER A 1105 -5.14 73.89 -27.63
C SER A 1105 -6.32 72.96 -27.34
N VAL A 1106 -7.53 73.53 -27.26
CA VAL A 1106 -8.79 72.76 -27.09
C VAL A 1106 -8.94 71.71 -28.18
N LYS A 1107 -8.57 72.07 -29.40
CA LYS A 1107 -8.61 71.20 -30.57
C LYS A 1107 -7.72 69.97 -30.40
N ASP A 1108 -6.50 70.16 -29.91
CA ASP A 1108 -5.54 69.07 -29.74
C ASP A 1108 -5.92 68.18 -28.56
N LEU A 1109 -6.33 68.77 -27.43
CA LEU A 1109 -6.75 68.00 -26.26
C LEU A 1109 -8.02 67.19 -26.55
N SER A 1110 -9.03 67.78 -27.20
CA SER A 1110 -10.28 67.09 -27.54
C SER A 1110 -10.05 65.87 -28.44
N LYS A 1111 -9.14 66.00 -29.43
CA LYS A 1111 -8.74 64.87 -30.30
C LYS A 1111 -8.15 63.71 -29.50
N HIS A 1112 -7.32 64.01 -28.50
CA HIS A 1112 -6.66 62.99 -27.69
C HIS A 1112 -7.60 62.40 -26.64
N LEU A 1113 -8.58 63.17 -26.17
CA LEU A 1113 -9.63 62.68 -25.30
C LEU A 1113 -10.48 61.59 -25.97
N ASP A 1114 -10.69 61.63 -27.29
CA ASP A 1114 -11.34 60.51 -28.00
C ASP A 1114 -10.57 59.19 -27.82
N PHE A 1115 -9.23 59.24 -27.90
CA PHE A 1115 -8.37 58.06 -27.66
C PHE A 1115 -8.33 57.64 -26.19
N TYR A 1116 -8.59 58.56 -25.25
CA TYR A 1116 -8.70 58.24 -23.83
C TYR A 1116 -10.05 57.59 -23.49
N PHE A 1117 -11.16 58.18 -23.96
CA PHE A 1117 -12.51 57.70 -23.67
C PHE A 1117 -12.82 56.40 -24.41
N ASN A 1118 -12.23 56.14 -25.57
CA ASN A 1118 -12.56 54.96 -26.36
C ASN A 1118 -12.27 53.62 -25.68
N PRO A 1119 -11.07 53.38 -25.12
CA PRO A 1119 -10.82 52.18 -24.32
C PRO A 1119 -11.79 52.04 -23.14
N LEU A 1120 -12.15 53.15 -22.48
CA LEU A 1120 -13.07 53.15 -21.32
C LEU A 1120 -14.50 52.76 -21.72
N PHE A 1121 -15.05 53.41 -22.74
CA PHE A 1121 -16.37 53.05 -23.26
C PHE A 1121 -16.40 51.65 -23.83
N THR A 1122 -15.32 51.20 -24.47
CA THR A 1122 -15.20 49.83 -25.00
C THR A 1122 -15.26 48.82 -23.86
N HIS A 1123 -14.41 48.98 -22.83
CA HIS A 1123 -14.37 48.13 -21.63
C HIS A 1123 -15.75 47.99 -20.98
N ILE A 1124 -16.41 49.13 -20.74
CA ILE A 1124 -17.72 49.16 -20.09
C ILE A 1124 -18.80 48.57 -21.00
N SER A 1125 -18.77 48.86 -22.30
CA SER A 1125 -19.76 48.31 -23.27
C SER A 1125 -19.64 46.81 -23.44
N THR A 1126 -18.43 46.25 -23.41
CA THR A 1126 -18.21 44.81 -23.54
C THR A 1126 -18.75 44.02 -22.34
N GLU A 1127 -18.80 44.64 -21.17
CA GLU A 1127 -19.19 43.97 -19.92
C GLU A 1127 -20.60 44.30 -19.44
N ALA A 1128 -21.24 45.32 -20.00
CA ALA A 1128 -22.57 45.78 -19.62
C ALA A 1128 -23.73 45.15 -20.42
N SER A 1129 -23.56 44.01 -21.11
CA SER A 1129 -24.64 43.39 -21.89
C SER A 1129 -25.84 42.98 -21.00
N PRO A 1130 -27.11 43.29 -21.38
CA PRO A 1130 -27.58 43.86 -22.65
C PRO A 1130 -27.60 45.40 -22.74
N SER A 1131 -27.19 46.12 -21.70
CA SER A 1131 -27.13 47.60 -21.63
C SER A 1131 -26.06 48.26 -22.52
N SER A 1132 -25.35 47.49 -23.35
CA SER A 1132 -24.31 47.97 -24.28
C SER A 1132 -24.83 49.04 -25.25
N GLN A 1133 -26.11 48.98 -25.64
CA GLN A 1133 -26.73 49.97 -26.54
C GLN A 1133 -26.84 51.37 -25.92
N LEU A 1134 -27.05 51.47 -24.61
CA LEU A 1134 -27.16 52.75 -23.91
C LEU A 1134 -25.80 53.35 -23.63
N VAL A 1135 -24.81 52.50 -23.31
CA VAL A 1135 -23.41 52.91 -23.23
C VAL A 1135 -22.92 53.40 -24.59
N ALA A 1136 -23.25 52.70 -25.69
CA ALA A 1136 -22.97 53.15 -27.05
C ALA A 1136 -23.67 54.47 -27.40
N GLY A 1137 -24.90 54.69 -26.91
CA GLY A 1137 -25.62 55.96 -27.07
C GLY A 1137 -24.94 57.12 -26.34
N LEU A 1138 -24.43 56.88 -25.13
CA LEU A 1138 -23.66 57.88 -24.37
C LEU A 1138 -22.29 58.14 -25.01
N GLN A 1139 -21.62 57.08 -25.48
CA GLN A 1139 -20.36 57.13 -26.21
C GLN A 1139 -20.50 57.97 -27.50
N ALA A 1140 -21.52 57.70 -28.32
CA ALA A 1140 -21.76 58.43 -29.56
C ALA A 1140 -21.95 59.94 -29.31
N ARG A 1141 -22.73 60.31 -28.28
CA ARG A 1141 -22.95 61.73 -27.93
C ARG A 1141 -21.71 62.41 -27.35
N THR A 1142 -20.88 61.64 -26.62
CA THR A 1142 -19.59 62.11 -26.11
C THR A 1142 -18.64 62.39 -27.27
N TYR A 1143 -18.52 61.47 -28.22
CA TYR A 1143 -17.69 61.65 -29.41
C TYR A 1143 -18.21 62.75 -30.32
N ASP A 1144 -19.53 62.89 -30.48
CA ASP A 1144 -20.12 63.99 -31.21
C ASP A 1144 -19.72 65.35 -30.61
N LEU A 1145 -19.71 65.46 -29.28
CA LEU A 1145 -19.26 66.66 -28.57
C LEU A 1145 -17.76 66.91 -28.76
N LEU A 1146 -16.92 65.89 -28.56
CA LEU A 1146 -15.46 66.00 -28.69
C LEU A 1146 -15.02 66.27 -30.14
N THR A 1147 -15.66 65.62 -31.12
CA THR A 1147 -15.47 65.89 -32.56
C THR A 1147 -15.86 67.32 -32.88
N HIS A 1148 -16.93 67.85 -32.28
CA HIS A 1148 -17.29 69.27 -32.43
C HIS A 1148 -16.29 70.22 -31.75
N LEU A 1149 -15.57 69.80 -30.72
CA LEU A 1149 -14.48 70.60 -30.17
C LEU A 1149 -13.18 70.48 -31.01
N HIS A 1150 -12.96 69.34 -31.67
CA HIS A 1150 -11.80 69.07 -32.51
C HIS A 1150 -11.89 69.68 -33.92
N ASP A 1151 -13.00 69.47 -34.63
CA ASP A 1151 -13.22 69.89 -36.03
C ASP A 1151 -13.56 71.39 -36.13
N ASN A 1152 -12.75 72.23 -35.49
CA ASN A 1152 -13.06 73.62 -35.25
C ASN A 1152 -12.56 74.55 -36.37
N ASN A 1153 -13.12 74.39 -37.58
CA ASN A 1153 -12.99 75.40 -38.65
C ASN A 1153 -14.06 76.51 -38.51
N ARG A 1154 -14.70 76.62 -37.34
CA ARG A 1154 -15.86 77.48 -37.06
C ARG A 1154 -15.42 78.79 -36.37
N THR A 1155 -16.34 79.74 -36.27
CA THR A 1155 -16.06 81.07 -35.71
C THR A 1155 -15.93 81.09 -34.18
N PHE A 1156 -16.49 80.12 -33.47
CA PHE A 1156 -16.37 80.03 -32.01
C PHE A 1156 -16.28 78.56 -31.60
N THR A 1157 -15.36 78.23 -30.69
CA THR A 1157 -15.19 76.87 -30.14
C THR A 1157 -16.43 76.40 -29.36
N PHE A 1158 -17.03 77.30 -28.56
CA PHE A 1158 -18.23 77.06 -27.76
C PHE A 1158 -19.45 77.77 -28.37
N ASP A 1159 -19.83 77.35 -29.57
CA ASP A 1159 -20.96 77.90 -30.33
C ASP A 1159 -22.32 77.28 -29.96
N SER A 1160 -23.37 77.63 -30.70
CA SER A 1160 -24.70 77.01 -30.55
C SER A 1160 -24.70 75.51 -30.85
N GLY A 1161 -23.80 75.05 -31.72
CA GLY A 1161 -23.57 73.63 -32.01
C GLY A 1161 -23.00 72.87 -30.81
N PHE A 1162 -22.03 73.46 -30.12
CA PHE A 1162 -21.50 72.94 -28.85
C PHE A 1162 -22.61 72.83 -27.83
N ARG A 1163 -23.40 73.91 -27.62
CA ARG A 1163 -24.51 73.90 -26.66
C ARG A 1163 -25.56 72.84 -26.98
N SER A 1164 -25.88 72.66 -28.27
CA SER A 1164 -26.82 71.61 -28.71
C SER A 1164 -26.29 70.20 -28.43
N ARG A 1165 -25.00 69.96 -28.64
CA ARG A 1165 -24.37 68.64 -28.42
C ARG A 1165 -24.15 68.36 -26.94
N LEU A 1166 -23.80 69.38 -26.15
CA LEU A 1166 -23.74 69.29 -24.70
C LEU A 1166 -25.12 68.98 -24.14
N HIS A 1167 -26.17 69.70 -24.55
CA HIS A 1167 -27.54 69.41 -24.14
C HIS A 1167 -28.00 67.99 -24.53
N SER A 1168 -27.63 67.53 -25.73
CA SER A 1168 -27.87 66.16 -26.19
C SER A 1168 -27.21 65.12 -25.28
N LEU A 1169 -25.95 65.36 -24.88
CA LEU A 1169 -25.22 64.50 -23.93
C LEU A 1169 -25.83 64.55 -22.52
N THR A 1170 -26.12 65.74 -21.99
CA THR A 1170 -26.80 65.94 -20.69
C THR A 1170 -28.13 65.21 -20.66
N SER A 1171 -28.92 65.31 -21.72
CA SER A 1171 -30.22 64.63 -21.84
C SER A 1171 -30.06 63.11 -21.80
N ALA A 1172 -29.13 62.55 -22.58
CA ALA A 1172 -28.86 61.12 -22.56
C ALA A 1172 -28.37 60.63 -21.18
N LEU A 1173 -27.53 61.42 -20.52
CA LEU A 1173 -27.02 61.14 -19.18
C LEU A 1173 -28.10 61.22 -18.11
N SER A 1174 -29.08 62.12 -18.25
CA SER A 1174 -30.22 62.24 -17.33
C SER A 1174 -31.13 61.00 -17.38
N THR A 1175 -31.25 60.39 -18.56
CA THR A 1175 -32.00 59.15 -18.80
C THR A 1175 -31.19 57.87 -18.56
N PHE A 1176 -29.88 57.99 -18.34
CA PHE A 1176 -28.99 56.85 -18.10
C PHE A 1176 -29.11 56.42 -16.63
N ASP A 1177 -29.87 55.35 -16.35
CA ASP A 1177 -30.10 54.85 -14.99
C ASP A 1177 -29.52 53.44 -14.73
N PRO A 1178 -28.32 53.35 -14.14
CA PRO A 1178 -27.66 52.09 -13.78
C PRO A 1178 -28.56 51.11 -13.01
N ALA A 1179 -29.43 51.61 -12.13
CA ALA A 1179 -30.29 50.77 -11.29
C ALA A 1179 -31.47 50.12 -12.05
N ALA A 1180 -31.85 50.66 -13.20
CA ALA A 1180 -32.95 50.15 -14.02
C ALA A 1180 -32.53 48.96 -14.90
N PHE A 1181 -31.25 48.58 -14.92
CA PHE A 1181 -30.74 47.51 -15.77
C PHE A 1181 -30.79 46.15 -15.09
N ALA A 1182 -31.46 45.19 -15.74
CA ALA A 1182 -31.49 43.81 -15.30
C ALA A 1182 -30.11 43.16 -15.49
N ASN A 1183 -29.38 42.99 -14.39
CA ASN A 1183 -28.26 42.07 -14.24
C ASN A 1183 -27.02 42.30 -15.14
N PRO A 1184 -26.43 43.52 -15.20
CA PRO A 1184 -25.07 43.66 -15.73
C PRO A 1184 -24.09 42.85 -14.87
N HIS A 1185 -23.13 42.15 -15.48
CA HIS A 1185 -22.10 41.37 -14.74
C HIS A 1185 -21.30 42.26 -13.75
N HIS A 1186 -21.29 43.59 -13.98
CA HIS A 1186 -20.64 44.60 -13.13
C HIS A 1186 -21.44 45.92 -13.09
N PRO A 1187 -22.51 46.05 -12.28
CA PRO A 1187 -23.33 47.27 -12.22
C PRO A 1187 -22.53 48.53 -11.85
N GLN A 1188 -21.49 48.37 -11.03
CA GLN A 1188 -20.63 49.46 -10.58
C GLN A 1188 -19.87 50.16 -11.71
N LEU A 1189 -19.66 49.49 -12.85
CA LEU A 1189 -19.07 50.12 -14.04
C LEU A 1189 -19.97 51.20 -14.62
N LEU A 1190 -21.29 50.97 -14.61
CA LEU A 1190 -22.27 51.92 -15.12
C LEU A 1190 -22.44 53.10 -14.16
N ASP A 1191 -22.38 52.85 -12.85
CA ASP A 1191 -22.35 53.90 -11.83
C ASP A 1191 -21.12 54.80 -11.97
N ALA A 1192 -19.95 54.19 -12.14
CA ALA A 1192 -18.70 54.90 -12.38
C ALA A 1192 -18.75 55.79 -13.63
N LEU A 1193 -19.26 55.24 -14.75
CA LEU A 1193 -19.43 55.99 -15.99
C LEU A 1193 -20.40 57.16 -15.83
N LYS A 1194 -21.55 56.92 -15.20
CA LYS A 1194 -22.56 57.96 -14.95
C LYS A 1194 -22.01 59.09 -14.10
N ALA A 1195 -21.32 58.76 -13.01
CA ALA A 1195 -20.71 59.73 -12.11
C ALA A 1195 -19.62 60.54 -12.81
N GLY A 1196 -18.73 59.88 -13.57
CA GLY A 1196 -17.72 60.55 -14.37
C GLY A 1196 -18.31 61.49 -15.41
N MET A 1197 -19.25 61.02 -16.23
CA MET A 1197 -19.88 61.86 -17.26
C MET A 1197 -20.67 63.02 -16.65
N ARG A 1198 -21.23 62.87 -15.45
CA ARG A 1198 -21.86 63.98 -14.71
C ARG A 1198 -20.85 65.04 -14.30
N GLY A 1199 -19.68 64.63 -13.82
CA GLY A 1199 -18.59 65.55 -13.51
C GLY A 1199 -18.11 66.31 -14.75
N LEU A 1200 -17.94 65.61 -15.89
CA LEU A 1200 -17.54 66.22 -17.16
C LEU A 1200 -18.54 67.27 -17.65
N VAL A 1201 -19.82 66.88 -17.71
CA VAL A 1201 -20.89 67.76 -18.18
C VAL A 1201 -21.09 68.94 -17.24
N GLY A 1202 -21.02 68.73 -15.92
CA GLY A 1202 -21.20 69.79 -14.93
C GLY A 1202 -20.17 70.92 -15.05
N GLU A 1203 -18.93 70.60 -15.40
CA GLU A 1203 -17.90 71.61 -15.66
C GLU A 1203 -18.07 72.28 -17.04
N MET A 1204 -18.53 71.52 -18.05
CA MET A 1204 -18.81 72.02 -19.40
C MET A 1204 -20.03 72.97 -19.48
N GLU A 1205 -20.99 72.82 -18.57
CA GLU A 1205 -22.21 73.64 -18.50
C GLU A 1205 -21.98 75.02 -17.85
N LYS A 1206 -20.85 75.21 -17.14
CA LYS A 1206 -20.53 76.49 -16.51
C LYS A 1206 -20.37 77.58 -17.59
N ALA A 1207 -21.09 78.69 -17.41
CA ALA A 1207 -20.99 79.88 -18.28
C ALA A 1207 -19.56 80.44 -18.28
N TYR A 1208 -19.25 81.41 -19.15
CA TYR A 1208 -17.95 82.10 -19.14
C TYR A 1208 -17.66 82.67 -17.75
N VAL A 1209 -16.78 81.97 -17.03
CA VAL A 1209 -16.35 82.33 -15.69
C VAL A 1209 -15.27 83.38 -15.85
N ASN A 1210 -15.30 84.41 -15.02
CA ASN A 1210 -14.21 85.38 -15.00
C ASN A 1210 -12.94 84.67 -14.51
N ARG A 1211 -11.78 84.89 -15.14
CA ARG A 1211 -10.48 84.36 -14.71
C ARG A 1211 -10.18 84.63 -13.23
N TYR A 1212 -10.78 85.69 -12.67
CA TYR A 1212 -10.63 86.15 -11.30
C TYR A 1212 -11.82 85.80 -10.38
N ASP A 1213 -12.74 84.95 -10.81
CA ASP A 1213 -13.85 84.52 -9.95
C ASP A 1213 -13.29 83.77 -8.72
N GLY A 1214 -13.64 84.24 -7.51
CA GLY A 1214 -13.03 83.80 -6.25
C GLY A 1214 -11.84 84.64 -5.73
N HIS A 1215 -11.38 85.66 -6.47
CA HIS A 1215 -10.36 86.61 -5.98
C HIS A 1215 -10.96 87.62 -4.96
N PRO A 1216 -10.22 88.05 -3.92
CA PRO A 1216 -10.70 89.07 -2.97
C PRO A 1216 -11.19 90.34 -3.67
N LYS A 1217 -12.30 90.90 -3.15
CA LYS A 1217 -13.12 91.97 -3.75
C LYS A 1217 -12.26 93.19 -4.14
N MET A 1218 -12.28 93.55 -5.42
CA MET A 1218 -11.64 94.77 -5.93
C MET A 1218 -12.63 95.93 -5.82
N GLU A 1219 -12.35 96.92 -4.96
CA GLU A 1219 -13.24 98.09 -4.76
C GLU A 1219 -13.01 99.15 -5.84
N TRP A 1220 -14.09 99.53 -6.53
CA TRP A 1220 -14.11 100.65 -7.47
C TRP A 1220 -14.92 101.81 -6.88
N GLU A 1221 -14.28 102.95 -6.60
CA GLU A 1221 -14.97 104.16 -6.12
C GLU A 1221 -15.76 104.83 -7.25
N LYS A 1222 -17.02 105.18 -6.98
CA LYS A 1222 -17.93 105.88 -7.91
C LYS A 1222 -17.93 107.38 -7.65
N ASP A 1223 -17.43 108.17 -8.60
CA ASP A 1223 -17.77 109.59 -8.72
C ASP A 1223 -18.92 109.76 -9.72
N VAL A 1224 -20.07 110.27 -9.25
CA VAL A 1224 -21.24 110.58 -10.07
C VAL A 1224 -21.44 112.10 -10.11
N PRO A 1225 -21.60 112.70 -11.29
CA PRO A 1225 -22.38 113.92 -11.45
C PRO A 1225 -23.70 113.62 -12.18
N THR A 1226 -24.79 113.73 -11.43
CA THR A 1226 -26.18 113.71 -11.87
C THR A 1226 -26.51 114.90 -12.78
N LYS A 1227 -27.15 114.64 -13.93
CA LYS A 1227 -28.11 115.57 -14.54
C LYS A 1227 -29.18 114.81 -15.34
N GLU A 1228 -30.43 115.01 -14.95
CA GLU A 1228 -31.65 114.39 -15.49
C GLU A 1228 -31.90 114.71 -16.97
N LEU A 1229 -32.51 113.75 -17.69
CA LEU A 1229 -33.49 113.99 -18.76
C LEU A 1229 -34.40 112.75 -18.91
N THR A 1230 -35.70 113.02 -18.99
CA THR A 1230 -36.90 112.17 -18.89
C THR A 1230 -37.30 111.46 -20.22
N PRO A 1231 -38.32 110.56 -20.23
CA PRO A 1231 -38.40 109.38 -21.09
C PRO A 1231 -39.32 109.52 -22.32
N THR A 1232 -39.03 108.78 -23.40
CA THR A 1232 -40.01 108.23 -24.38
C THR A 1232 -39.28 107.34 -25.40
N LEU A 1233 -39.66 106.07 -25.53
CA LEU A 1233 -40.40 105.51 -26.69
C LEU A 1233 -40.46 103.97 -26.66
N SER A 1234 -41.68 103.47 -26.76
CA SER A 1234 -42.07 102.09 -27.00
C SER A 1234 -41.85 101.65 -28.46
N ALA A 1235 -41.81 100.31 -28.63
CA ALA A 1235 -42.14 99.53 -29.83
C ALA A 1235 -41.03 99.23 -30.86
N ALA A 1236 -40.61 97.96 -30.88
CA ALA A 1236 -40.49 97.04 -32.04
C ALA A 1236 -39.51 95.89 -31.65
N LEU A 1237 -40.01 94.71 -31.27
CA LEU A 1237 -40.19 93.51 -32.12
C LEU A 1237 -38.88 92.83 -32.56
N GLY A 1238 -38.75 91.55 -32.20
CA GLY A 1238 -38.09 90.53 -33.02
C GLY A 1238 -36.72 90.03 -32.54
N CYS A 1239 -36.71 88.78 -32.08
CA CYS A 1239 -35.59 87.82 -32.09
C CYS A 1239 -34.21 88.30 -31.61
N TYR A 1240 -33.80 87.87 -30.40
CA TYR A 1240 -32.78 86.82 -30.19
C TYR A 1240 -32.71 86.45 -28.70
#